data_AF-A0A218QU39-F1
#
_entry.id   AF-A0A218QU39-F1
#
_cell.length_a   1.000
_cell.length_b   1.000
_cell.length_c   1.000
_cell.angle_alpha   90.00
_cell.angle_beta   90.00
_cell.angle_gamma   90.00
#
_symmetry.space_group_name_H-M   'P 1'
#
loop_
_entity.id
_entity.type
_entity.pdbx_description
1 polymer ?
#
loop_
_entity_poly.entity_id
_entity_poly.type
_entity_poly.pdbx_seq_one_letter_code
_entity_poly.pdbx_strand_id
1 'polypeptide(L)'
;MIPCFPTPLPDELLYSVCARYSERMQYSDKQFLNRELFGDKNIATVVDLPSHLSHLLSILPLGHGYTVDRLIDEHTLLPFYSPFLPLERVNRIREHMIGVGGSAIHNWSGVTPSTIRRPNWLRFCPLCVQEDDLQYGEPYWRRLHQLPGVEVCPVHHVFLESSLAPARNHSNSSEYFSAQQAILQTTPRSLDLSNQNQGVLLSIARDAATLLGQRGLVPGFDSLRNRYIKLLADRKLAIYTGLVRVSKLVKEFKEYYSSELLIGLQCEVNENKRSNWLSQLVKSLNCNKVNHPLRHLLLIQFLGYTVEEWNKLPNHLNFFGSGPWPCLNPTCSDFRQPCIQECLIRYQHDHGGRLTGTFCCSCGFIYTRTGPDVLPEDLLRIDIIEKYGTVWEEALRQKWSDSTLSQREIARLLGVSGKDTIKRQAVRLNLQFPRTGPTGKLTQIKEQQRYRFRNAREIFLDNLESYRREWLNAIEEHPSGTRTFLSRKYHYLYNHLRAYDVEWLKAHLPPPNAYRRVGSARSVDWSSRDAELAIAVRLSARSIKSTLGHPVRVTRGAIGRDLDRKPLLDQYLHKLPLTAKALAQVVETYEEFAIRRIQWAAECFRQENIHPTRSQLVCRASMKPKIAAASLVQVAIETALASFDPINVGKTEEAFK
;
A
#
# COMPACT_ATOMS: atom_id res chain seq x y z
N MET A 1 -35.08 15.95 -22.92
CA MET A 1 -34.02 15.56 -23.86
C MET A 1 -33.43 16.83 -24.43
N ILE A 2 -32.11 16.87 -24.58
CA ILE A 2 -31.39 18.00 -25.17
C ILE A 2 -31.31 17.83 -26.69
N PRO A 3 -31.31 18.93 -27.48
CA PRO A 3 -31.39 18.86 -28.93
C PRO A 3 -30.08 18.38 -29.58
N CYS A 4 -28.94 18.65 -28.95
CA CYS A 4 -27.64 18.12 -29.36
C CYS A 4 -26.71 18.01 -28.16
N PHE A 5 -25.63 17.25 -28.32
CA PHE A 5 -24.55 17.12 -27.35
C PHE A 5 -23.23 16.91 -28.11
N PRO A 6 -22.11 17.55 -27.74
CA PRO A 6 -20.86 17.38 -28.45
C PRO A 6 -20.42 15.92 -28.41
N THR A 7 -19.96 15.40 -29.54
CA THR A 7 -19.32 14.09 -29.59
C THR A 7 -17.99 14.18 -28.84
N PRO A 8 -17.75 13.32 -27.83
CA PRO A 8 -16.46 13.29 -27.14
C PRO A 8 -15.32 12.93 -28.10
N LEU A 9 -14.22 13.66 -27.99
CA LEU A 9 -13.00 13.50 -28.76
C LEU A 9 -12.05 12.47 -28.11
N PRO A 10 -11.02 11.99 -28.82
CA PRO A 10 -10.10 10.97 -28.30
C PRO A 10 -9.40 11.43 -27.02
N ASP A 11 -9.48 10.62 -25.96
CA ASP A 11 -8.97 10.93 -24.61
C ASP A 11 -9.57 12.19 -23.95
N GLU A 12 -10.73 12.67 -24.42
CA GLU A 12 -11.40 13.83 -23.83
C GLU A 12 -12.08 13.50 -22.48
N LEU A 13 -11.98 14.41 -21.51
CA LEU A 13 -12.72 14.32 -20.25
C LEU A 13 -14.21 14.65 -20.44
N LEU A 14 -15.09 13.97 -19.71
CA LEU A 14 -16.51 14.32 -19.68
C LEU A 14 -16.73 15.78 -19.24
N TYR A 15 -15.90 16.28 -18.31
CA TYR A 15 -15.87 17.71 -17.95
C TYR A 15 -15.68 18.61 -19.18
N SER A 16 -14.77 18.25 -20.09
CA SER A 16 -14.49 18.99 -21.32
C SER A 16 -15.69 19.00 -22.26
N VAL A 17 -16.34 17.85 -22.42
CA VAL A 17 -17.54 17.71 -23.26
C VAL A 17 -18.66 18.61 -22.74
N CYS A 18 -18.89 18.60 -21.42
CA CYS A 18 -19.86 19.49 -20.78
C CYS A 18 -19.47 20.98 -20.92
N ALA A 19 -18.17 21.31 -20.86
CA ALA A 19 -17.69 22.67 -21.04
C ALA A 19 -17.93 23.19 -22.47
N ARG A 20 -17.64 22.37 -23.48
CA ARG A 20 -17.92 22.67 -24.89
C ARG A 20 -19.41 22.80 -25.15
N TYR A 21 -20.23 21.95 -24.54
CA TYR A 21 -21.70 22.06 -24.62
C TYR A 21 -22.19 23.39 -24.02
N SER A 22 -21.70 23.73 -22.82
CA SER A 22 -22.04 24.98 -22.13
C SER A 22 -21.70 26.21 -22.98
N GLU A 23 -20.53 26.22 -23.61
CA GLU A 23 -20.07 27.30 -24.47
C GLU A 23 -20.93 27.43 -25.73
N ARG A 24 -21.19 26.31 -26.43
CA ARG A 24 -22.03 26.30 -27.64
C ARG A 24 -23.46 26.75 -27.39
N MET A 25 -24.02 26.39 -26.24
CA MET A 25 -25.37 26.78 -25.83
C MET A 25 -25.44 28.16 -25.15
N GLN A 26 -24.29 28.80 -24.92
CA GLN A 26 -24.18 30.10 -24.26
C GLN A 26 -24.92 30.16 -22.92
N TYR A 27 -24.83 29.09 -22.13
CA TYR A 27 -25.47 29.04 -20.81
C TYR A 27 -24.88 30.10 -19.86
N SER A 28 -25.73 31.01 -19.40
CA SER A 28 -25.37 32.06 -18.44
C SER A 28 -25.48 31.61 -16.98
N ASP A 29 -26.33 30.62 -16.68
CA ASP A 29 -26.52 30.04 -15.35
C ASP A 29 -26.12 28.55 -15.29
N LYS A 30 -25.10 28.28 -14.49
CA LYS A 30 -24.51 26.95 -14.29
C LYS A 30 -25.40 26.02 -13.47
N GLN A 31 -26.26 26.55 -12.60
CA GLN A 31 -27.25 25.75 -11.89
C GLN A 31 -28.28 25.17 -12.86
N PHE A 32 -28.60 25.92 -13.91
CA PHE A 32 -29.46 25.45 -14.98
C PHE A 32 -28.77 24.35 -15.79
N LEU A 33 -27.51 24.56 -16.19
CA LEU A 33 -26.74 23.54 -16.91
C LEU A 33 -26.62 22.22 -16.10
N ASN A 34 -26.26 22.30 -14.82
CA ASN A 34 -26.16 21.11 -13.97
C ASN A 34 -27.52 20.43 -13.76
N ARG A 35 -28.60 21.20 -13.62
CA ARG A 35 -29.97 20.66 -13.56
C ARG A 35 -30.36 19.96 -14.85
N GLU A 36 -30.02 20.54 -16.00
CA GLU A 36 -30.28 19.94 -17.31
C GLU A 36 -29.48 18.64 -17.45
N LEU A 37 -28.15 18.72 -17.35
CA LEU A 37 -27.22 17.62 -17.65
C LEU A 37 -27.21 16.50 -16.60
N PHE A 38 -27.48 16.80 -15.33
CA PHE A 38 -27.30 15.86 -14.22
C PHE A 38 -28.52 15.75 -13.28
N GLY A 39 -29.58 16.53 -13.55
CA GLY A 39 -30.84 16.46 -12.81
C GLY A 39 -30.83 17.19 -11.46
N ASP A 40 -29.68 17.75 -11.04
CA ASP A 40 -29.54 18.47 -9.78
C ASP A 40 -28.63 19.70 -9.94
N LYS A 41 -29.19 20.86 -9.60
CA LYS A 41 -28.54 22.17 -9.69
C LYS A 41 -27.38 22.36 -8.70
N ASN A 42 -27.34 21.58 -7.62
CA ASN A 42 -26.34 21.72 -6.55
C ASN A 42 -25.18 20.73 -6.69
N ILE A 43 -25.12 19.98 -7.80
CA ILE A 43 -24.00 19.08 -8.07
C ILE A 43 -22.72 19.89 -8.20
N ALA A 44 -21.69 19.47 -7.48
CA ALA A 44 -20.36 20.03 -7.65
C ALA A 44 -19.81 19.62 -9.03
N THR A 45 -19.25 20.57 -9.77
CA THR A 45 -18.50 20.26 -10.98
C THR A 45 -17.22 19.53 -10.61
N VAL A 46 -17.07 18.30 -11.11
CA VAL A 46 -15.95 17.40 -10.78
C VAL A 46 -15.24 17.02 -12.07
N VAL A 47 -13.92 17.21 -12.12
CA VAL A 47 -13.08 16.93 -13.29
C VAL A 47 -12.80 15.43 -13.44
N ASP A 48 -12.59 14.72 -12.34
CA ASP A 48 -12.02 13.37 -12.34
C ASP A 48 -13.08 12.25 -12.35
N LEU A 49 -13.98 12.25 -11.37
CA LEU A 49 -14.92 11.15 -11.09
C LEU A 49 -16.35 11.70 -10.85
N PRO A 50 -17.08 12.07 -11.92
CA PRO A 50 -18.43 12.64 -11.82
C PRO A 50 -19.49 11.59 -11.44
N SER A 51 -20.64 12.07 -10.96
CA SER A 51 -21.84 11.26 -10.63
C SER A 51 -23.03 11.62 -11.53
N HIS A 52 -24.17 10.95 -11.35
CA HIS A 52 -25.42 11.19 -12.11
C HIS A 52 -25.33 10.89 -13.61
N LEU A 53 -24.45 9.97 -14.02
CA LEU A 53 -24.25 9.66 -15.44
C LEU A 53 -25.46 8.97 -16.10
N SER A 54 -26.29 8.28 -15.31
CA SER A 54 -27.56 7.71 -15.81
C SER A 54 -28.54 8.80 -16.27
N HIS A 55 -28.61 9.93 -15.56
CA HIS A 55 -29.44 11.06 -15.95
C HIS A 55 -28.92 11.72 -17.23
N LEU A 56 -27.60 11.93 -17.33
CA LEU A 56 -27.01 12.49 -18.54
C LEU A 56 -27.38 11.66 -19.77
N LEU A 57 -27.30 10.33 -19.69
CA LEU A 57 -27.67 9.46 -20.80
C LEU A 57 -29.16 9.50 -21.13
N SER A 58 -30.04 9.61 -20.15
CA SER A 58 -31.49 9.63 -20.39
C SER A 58 -31.99 10.88 -21.12
N ILE A 59 -31.20 11.95 -21.10
CA ILE A 59 -31.54 13.21 -21.79
C ILE A 59 -30.87 13.36 -23.15
N LEU A 60 -29.89 12.53 -23.50
CA LEU A 60 -29.19 12.65 -24.79
C LEU A 60 -30.15 12.44 -25.98
N PRO A 61 -29.79 12.94 -27.19
CA PRO A 61 -30.60 12.74 -28.39
C PRO A 61 -30.88 11.26 -28.67
N LEU A 62 -32.09 10.95 -29.15
CA LEU A 62 -32.50 9.60 -29.54
C LEU A 62 -31.52 9.03 -30.58
N GLY A 63 -31.10 7.78 -30.37
CA GLY A 63 -30.15 7.09 -31.25
C GLY A 63 -28.67 7.31 -30.90
N HIS A 64 -28.35 7.94 -29.76
CA HIS A 64 -26.96 8.03 -29.31
C HIS A 64 -26.33 6.65 -29.04
N GLY A 65 -25.03 6.49 -29.34
CA GLY A 65 -24.30 5.23 -29.16
C GLY A 65 -23.63 5.03 -27.80
N TYR A 66 -23.81 5.97 -26.86
CA TYR A 66 -23.16 5.94 -25.55
C TYR A 66 -23.80 4.96 -24.56
N THR A 67 -22.97 4.31 -23.77
CA THR A 67 -23.38 3.57 -22.56
C THR A 67 -22.73 4.20 -21.33
N VAL A 68 -23.29 3.97 -20.14
CA VAL A 68 -22.71 4.52 -18.91
C VAL A 68 -21.30 4.00 -18.70
N ASP A 69 -21.07 2.71 -18.94
CA ASP A 69 -19.75 2.09 -18.81
C ASP A 69 -18.73 2.68 -19.78
N ARG A 70 -19.12 2.96 -21.03
CA ARG A 70 -18.23 3.63 -21.98
C ARG A 70 -17.89 5.04 -21.53
N LEU A 71 -18.86 5.83 -21.05
CA LEU A 71 -18.58 7.15 -20.50
C LEU A 71 -17.61 7.09 -19.31
N ILE A 72 -17.81 6.15 -18.40
CA ILE A 72 -16.94 5.94 -17.25
C ILE A 72 -15.52 5.55 -17.71
N ASP A 73 -15.38 4.55 -18.57
CA ASP A 73 -14.07 3.99 -18.93
C ASP A 73 -13.31 4.83 -19.96
N GLU A 74 -13.99 5.59 -20.82
CA GLU A 74 -13.37 6.36 -21.91
C GLU A 74 -13.29 7.87 -21.62
N HIS A 75 -14.10 8.40 -20.70
CA HIS A 75 -14.21 9.85 -20.46
C HIS A 75 -14.08 10.28 -19.00
N THR A 76 -13.65 9.39 -18.10
CA THR A 76 -13.31 9.72 -16.70
C THR A 76 -11.93 9.22 -16.30
N LEU A 77 -11.48 9.59 -15.10
CA LEU A 77 -10.19 9.13 -14.57
C LEU A 77 -10.27 7.80 -13.81
N LEU A 78 -11.45 7.14 -13.74
CA LEU A 78 -11.60 5.86 -13.02
C LEU A 78 -10.60 4.77 -13.46
N PRO A 79 -10.29 4.59 -14.77
CA PRO A 79 -9.34 3.56 -15.21
C PRO A 79 -7.93 3.72 -14.64
N PHE A 80 -7.52 4.94 -14.24
CA PHE A 80 -6.24 5.16 -13.57
C PHE A 80 -6.24 4.61 -12.13
N TYR A 81 -7.38 4.65 -11.45
CA TYR A 81 -7.51 4.20 -10.06
C TYR A 81 -7.87 2.71 -9.95
N SER A 82 -8.77 2.22 -10.80
CA SER A 82 -9.37 0.88 -10.71
C SER A 82 -8.39 -0.30 -10.59
N PRO A 83 -7.20 -0.31 -11.23
CA PRO A 83 -6.26 -1.42 -11.14
C PRO A 83 -5.66 -1.59 -9.73
N PHE A 84 -5.72 -0.53 -8.92
CA PHE A 84 -5.19 -0.48 -7.56
C PHE A 84 -6.31 -0.43 -6.51
N LEU A 85 -7.50 -0.91 -6.87
CA LEU A 85 -8.67 -1.04 -5.98
C LEU A 85 -9.18 -2.49 -5.92
N PRO A 86 -9.83 -2.91 -4.82
CA PRO A 86 -10.59 -4.16 -4.79
C PRO A 86 -11.81 -4.08 -5.71
N LEU A 87 -12.20 -5.21 -6.31
CA LEU A 87 -13.34 -5.29 -7.25
C LEU A 87 -14.64 -4.74 -6.66
N GLU A 88 -14.97 -5.11 -5.42
CA GLU A 88 -16.16 -4.60 -4.71
C GLU A 88 -16.17 -3.07 -4.61
N ARG A 89 -15.00 -2.47 -4.44
CA ARG A 89 -14.85 -1.02 -4.31
C ARG A 89 -14.97 -0.32 -5.66
N VAL A 90 -14.44 -0.92 -6.73
CA VAL A 90 -14.65 -0.44 -8.10
C VAL A 90 -16.13 -0.46 -8.45
N ASN A 91 -16.83 -1.57 -8.13
CA ASN A 91 -18.28 -1.70 -8.37
C ASN A 91 -19.07 -0.61 -7.64
N ARG A 92 -18.81 -0.39 -6.35
CA ARG A 92 -19.44 0.70 -5.58
C ARG A 92 -19.15 2.09 -6.16
N ILE A 93 -17.93 2.34 -6.63
CA ILE A 93 -17.59 3.61 -7.30
C ILE A 93 -18.44 3.76 -8.57
N ARG A 94 -18.52 2.72 -9.41
CA ARG A 94 -19.35 2.76 -10.63
C ARG A 94 -20.82 2.99 -10.30
N GLU A 95 -21.37 2.31 -9.29
CA GLU A 95 -22.75 2.52 -8.82
C GLU A 95 -23.01 3.99 -8.45
N HIS A 96 -22.10 4.62 -7.69
CA HIS A 96 -22.21 6.04 -7.33
C HIS A 96 -21.99 6.99 -8.52
N MET A 97 -21.17 6.62 -9.50
CA MET A 97 -21.00 7.38 -10.73
C MET A 97 -22.26 7.32 -11.60
N ILE A 98 -22.90 6.14 -11.70
CA ILE A 98 -24.15 5.93 -12.42
C ILE A 98 -25.29 6.70 -11.76
N GLY A 99 -25.43 6.56 -10.44
CA GLY A 99 -26.52 7.13 -9.65
C GLY A 99 -26.14 8.39 -8.89
N VAL A 100 -26.70 8.52 -7.68
CA VAL A 100 -26.50 9.67 -6.79
C VAL A 100 -25.41 9.39 -5.73
N GLY A 101 -24.90 10.45 -5.10
CA GLY A 101 -23.97 10.33 -3.95
C GLY A 101 -22.49 10.50 -4.29
N GLY A 102 -22.15 11.44 -5.17
CA GLY A 102 -20.78 11.71 -5.61
C GLY A 102 -19.77 12.01 -4.50
N SER A 103 -20.21 12.49 -3.33
CA SER A 103 -19.33 12.79 -2.19
C SER A 103 -18.55 11.60 -1.65
N ALA A 104 -19.04 10.38 -1.86
CA ALA A 104 -18.38 9.15 -1.42
C ALA A 104 -17.28 8.68 -2.40
N ILE A 105 -17.35 9.07 -3.68
CA ILE A 105 -16.51 8.53 -4.76
C ILE A 105 -15.02 8.80 -4.52
N HIS A 106 -14.64 10.03 -4.19
CA HIS A 106 -13.24 10.39 -3.91
C HIS A 106 -12.67 9.71 -2.66
N ASN A 107 -13.52 9.38 -1.69
CA ASN A 107 -13.10 8.62 -0.51
C ASN A 107 -12.82 7.16 -0.88
N TRP A 108 -13.74 6.52 -1.61
CA TRP A 108 -13.58 5.12 -2.03
C TRP A 108 -12.40 4.95 -3.00
N SER A 109 -12.22 5.84 -3.97
CA SER A 109 -11.10 5.81 -4.92
C SER A 109 -9.73 6.07 -4.27
N GLY A 110 -9.69 6.46 -2.99
CA GLY A 110 -8.44 6.77 -2.28
C GLY A 110 -7.88 8.16 -2.59
N VAL A 111 -8.61 8.99 -3.33
CA VAL A 111 -8.24 10.37 -3.67
C VAL A 111 -8.24 11.27 -2.42
N THR A 112 -9.32 11.25 -1.63
CA THR A 112 -9.44 12.05 -0.40
C THR A 112 -8.42 11.70 0.69
N PRO A 113 -8.17 10.42 1.03
CA PRO A 113 -7.18 10.07 2.05
C PRO A 113 -5.71 10.18 1.57
N SER A 114 -5.48 10.42 0.28
CA SER A 114 -4.13 10.56 -0.27
C SER A 114 -3.48 11.87 0.17
N THR A 115 -2.17 11.84 0.43
CA THR A 115 -1.38 13.06 0.62
C THR A 115 -0.94 13.70 -0.69
N ILE A 116 -1.06 12.98 -1.82
CA ILE A 116 -0.77 13.51 -3.15
C ILE A 116 -1.93 14.40 -3.56
N ARG A 117 -1.62 15.68 -3.74
CA ARG A 117 -2.57 16.73 -4.09
C ARG A 117 -2.83 16.69 -5.59
N ARG A 118 -4.10 16.91 -5.94
CA ARG A 118 -4.49 17.15 -7.33
C ARG A 118 -3.98 18.51 -7.81
N PRO A 119 -3.75 18.69 -9.13
CA PRO A 119 -3.47 20.00 -9.71
C PRO A 119 -4.54 21.02 -9.29
N ASN A 120 -4.12 22.27 -9.06
CA ASN A 120 -5.07 23.35 -8.75
C ASN A 120 -5.76 23.87 -10.01
N TRP A 121 -5.10 23.75 -11.16
CA TRP A 121 -5.54 24.23 -12.47
C TRP A 121 -5.54 23.08 -13.47
N LEU A 122 -6.44 23.14 -14.46
CA LEU A 122 -6.45 22.19 -15.56
C LEU A 122 -5.18 22.40 -16.39
N ARG A 123 -4.57 21.30 -16.81
CA ARG A 123 -3.29 21.30 -17.52
C ARG A 123 -3.46 20.90 -18.97
N PHE A 124 -2.54 21.38 -19.81
CA PHE A 124 -2.54 21.11 -21.25
C PHE A 124 -1.10 20.96 -21.77
N CYS A 125 -0.98 20.39 -22.96
CA CYS A 125 0.25 20.39 -23.73
C CYS A 125 0.11 21.45 -24.83
N PRO A 126 1.01 22.44 -24.96
CA PRO A 126 0.90 23.48 -25.98
C PRO A 126 0.89 22.93 -27.42
N LEU A 127 1.52 21.78 -27.66
CA LEU A 127 1.56 21.14 -28.98
C LEU A 127 0.30 20.32 -29.26
N CYS A 128 -0.28 19.63 -28.26
CA CYS A 128 -1.59 18.99 -28.42
C CYS A 128 -2.66 20.04 -28.79
N VAL A 129 -2.64 21.22 -28.17
CA VAL A 129 -3.60 22.29 -28.48
C VAL A 129 -3.54 22.70 -29.95
N GLN A 130 -2.33 22.86 -30.49
CA GLN A 130 -2.14 23.19 -31.91
C GLN A 130 -2.65 22.09 -32.84
N GLU A 131 -2.40 20.82 -32.49
CA GLU A 131 -2.93 19.67 -33.25
C GLU A 131 -4.45 19.59 -33.15
N ASP A 132 -5.02 19.87 -31.99
CA ASP A 132 -6.46 19.83 -31.75
C ASP A 132 -7.18 20.91 -32.57
N ASP A 133 -6.62 22.13 -32.63
CA ASP A 133 -7.12 23.22 -33.48
C ASP A 133 -7.11 22.85 -34.97
N LEU A 134 -6.04 22.23 -35.46
CA LEU A 134 -5.91 21.83 -36.85
C LEU A 134 -6.82 20.65 -37.22
N GLN A 135 -6.96 19.67 -36.32
CA GLN A 135 -7.64 18.41 -36.60
C GLN A 135 -9.13 18.47 -36.29
N TYR A 136 -9.53 19.12 -35.19
CA TYR A 136 -10.90 19.12 -34.68
C TYR A 136 -11.53 20.52 -34.68
N GLY A 137 -10.75 21.57 -34.92
CA GLY A 137 -11.22 22.96 -34.95
C GLY A 137 -11.41 23.60 -33.58
N GLU A 138 -11.09 22.89 -32.50
CA GLU A 138 -11.12 23.41 -31.13
C GLU A 138 -10.25 22.52 -30.21
N PRO A 139 -9.60 23.10 -29.18
CA PRO A 139 -8.86 22.33 -28.19
C PRO A 139 -9.79 21.79 -27.11
N TYR A 140 -9.34 20.76 -26.41
CA TYR A 140 -10.13 20.11 -25.36
C TYR A 140 -9.29 19.59 -24.19
N TRP A 141 -9.93 19.36 -23.04
CA TRP A 141 -9.22 18.82 -21.87
C TRP A 141 -9.06 17.31 -21.98
N ARG A 142 -7.82 16.88 -22.17
CA ARG A 142 -7.43 15.46 -22.16
C ARG A 142 -7.38 14.89 -20.74
N ARG A 143 -7.77 13.63 -20.60
CA ARG A 143 -7.76 12.89 -19.32
C ARG A 143 -6.35 12.77 -18.76
N LEU A 144 -5.41 12.34 -19.61
CA LEU A 144 -4.03 12.07 -19.20
C LEU A 144 -3.36 13.28 -18.53
N HIS A 145 -3.59 14.48 -19.08
CA HIS A 145 -2.97 15.72 -18.58
C HIS A 145 -3.44 16.10 -17.17
N GLN A 146 -4.59 15.59 -16.71
CA GLN A 146 -5.13 15.92 -15.39
C GLN A 146 -4.69 14.97 -14.28
N LEU A 147 -3.99 13.88 -14.61
CA LEU A 147 -3.58 12.88 -13.63
C LEU A 147 -2.45 13.38 -12.71
N PRO A 148 -2.58 13.25 -11.37
CA PRO A 148 -1.50 13.62 -10.46
C PRO A 148 -0.24 12.79 -10.72
N GLY A 149 0.90 13.48 -10.87
CA GLY A 149 2.21 12.90 -11.17
C GLY A 149 2.53 12.74 -12.65
N VAL A 150 1.56 12.98 -13.55
CA VAL A 150 1.83 13.18 -14.98
C VAL A 150 2.19 14.65 -15.18
N GLU A 151 3.48 14.95 -15.33
CA GLU A 151 3.98 16.32 -15.49
C GLU A 151 4.39 16.66 -16.93
N VAL A 152 4.36 15.66 -17.82
CA VAL A 152 4.85 15.75 -19.20
C VAL A 152 3.89 15.09 -20.17
N CYS A 153 3.84 15.56 -21.41
CA CYS A 153 3.12 14.91 -22.49
C CYS A 153 3.98 13.75 -23.06
N PRO A 154 3.48 12.50 -23.08
CA PRO A 154 4.25 11.38 -23.63
C PRO A 154 4.26 11.32 -25.16
N VAL A 155 3.41 12.12 -25.83
CA VAL A 155 3.37 12.21 -27.30
C VAL A 155 4.41 13.22 -27.79
N HIS A 156 4.40 14.43 -27.23
CA HIS A 156 5.25 15.54 -27.69
C HIS A 156 6.55 15.71 -26.92
N HIS A 157 6.73 14.98 -25.81
CA HIS A 157 7.90 15.09 -24.95
C HIS A 157 8.19 16.54 -24.51
N VAL A 158 7.14 17.22 -24.05
CA VAL A 158 7.20 18.56 -23.44
C VAL A 158 6.53 18.54 -22.06
N PHE A 159 6.89 19.49 -21.20
CA PHE A 159 6.18 19.68 -19.93
C PHE A 159 4.74 20.15 -20.16
N LEU A 160 3.84 19.68 -19.29
CA LEU A 160 2.47 20.19 -19.24
C LEU A 160 2.45 21.57 -18.58
N GLU A 161 1.57 22.43 -19.09
CA GLU A 161 1.38 23.80 -18.62
C GLU A 161 0.03 23.94 -17.92
N SER A 162 -0.06 24.87 -16.97
CA SER A 162 -1.30 25.16 -16.24
C SER A 162 -2.11 26.24 -16.97
N SER A 163 -3.42 26.04 -17.06
CA SER A 163 -4.36 27.02 -17.60
C SER A 163 -4.90 27.97 -16.52
N LEU A 164 -5.80 28.87 -16.92
CA LEU A 164 -6.58 29.69 -16.00
C LEU A 164 -7.82 28.96 -15.43
N ALA A 165 -8.15 27.76 -15.93
CA ALA A 165 -9.32 27.01 -15.48
C ALA A 165 -9.01 26.25 -14.18
N PRO A 166 -9.73 26.50 -13.08
CA PRO A 166 -9.52 25.76 -11.84
C PRO A 166 -9.90 24.29 -11.99
N ALA A 167 -8.97 23.39 -11.65
CA ALA A 167 -9.24 21.96 -11.53
C ALA A 167 -9.86 21.58 -10.17
N ARG A 168 -9.80 22.50 -9.19
CA ARG A 168 -10.34 22.32 -7.85
C ARG A 168 -11.40 23.36 -7.53
N ASN A 169 -12.57 22.89 -7.14
CA ASN A 169 -13.62 23.74 -6.58
C ASN A 169 -13.27 24.14 -5.14
N HIS A 170 -12.60 25.28 -4.99
CA HIS A 170 -12.32 25.89 -3.68
C HIS A 170 -13.55 26.58 -3.07
N SER A 171 -14.64 26.78 -3.84
CA SER A 171 -15.78 27.62 -3.45
C SER A 171 -17.16 27.12 -3.92
N ASN A 172 -17.34 25.82 -4.20
CA ASN A 172 -18.57 25.29 -4.85
C ASN A 172 -18.89 25.95 -6.21
N SER A 173 -17.90 26.55 -6.91
CA SER A 173 -18.14 27.11 -8.25
C SER A 173 -18.52 25.99 -9.22
N SER A 174 -19.74 26.02 -9.72
CA SER A 174 -20.25 25.03 -10.68
C SER A 174 -19.78 25.32 -12.12
N GLU A 175 -18.59 25.91 -12.29
CA GLU A 175 -18.16 26.48 -13.55
C GLU A 175 -17.42 25.46 -14.42
N TYR A 176 -17.86 25.39 -15.67
CA TYR A 176 -17.18 24.67 -16.73
C TYR A 176 -16.41 25.68 -17.56
N PHE A 177 -15.12 25.44 -17.73
CA PHE A 177 -14.25 26.23 -18.57
C PHE A 177 -13.83 25.37 -19.75
N SER A 178 -14.16 25.79 -20.96
CA SER A 178 -13.64 25.12 -22.14
C SER A 178 -12.14 25.40 -22.28
N ALA A 179 -11.43 24.50 -22.94
CA ALA A 179 -10.01 24.71 -23.22
C ALA A 179 -9.80 25.97 -24.07
N GLN A 180 -10.70 26.22 -25.03
CA GLN A 180 -10.68 27.41 -25.88
C GLN A 180 -10.66 28.73 -25.08
N GLN A 181 -11.43 28.80 -23.99
CA GLN A 181 -11.54 30.02 -23.20
C GLN A 181 -10.41 30.21 -22.19
N ALA A 182 -9.86 29.12 -21.65
CA ALA A 182 -9.00 29.17 -20.48
C ALA A 182 -7.51 28.95 -20.76
N ILE A 183 -7.16 28.47 -21.96
CA ILE A 183 -5.77 28.27 -22.36
C ILE A 183 -5.17 29.59 -22.84
N LEU A 184 -3.98 29.91 -22.33
CA LEU A 184 -3.16 31.01 -22.80
C LEU A 184 -2.10 30.49 -23.77
N GLN A 185 -1.77 31.30 -24.77
CA GLN A 185 -0.67 30.98 -25.68
C GLN A 185 0.63 30.85 -24.89
N THR A 186 1.24 29.66 -24.94
CA THR A 186 2.40 29.30 -24.13
C THR A 186 3.47 28.64 -24.99
N THR A 187 4.74 28.94 -24.74
CA THR A 187 5.87 28.33 -25.45
C THR A 187 6.13 26.91 -24.92
N PRO A 188 6.25 25.89 -25.80
CA PRO A 188 6.53 24.52 -25.37
C PRO A 188 7.91 24.42 -24.69
N ARG A 189 7.97 23.73 -23.54
CA ARG A 189 9.22 23.39 -22.85
C ARG A 189 9.58 21.93 -23.10
N SER A 190 10.53 21.69 -24.01
CA SER A 190 11.01 20.36 -24.38
C SER A 190 11.70 19.62 -23.24
N LEU A 191 11.55 18.29 -23.23
CA LEU A 191 12.29 17.42 -22.33
C LEU A 191 13.72 17.20 -22.83
N ASP A 192 14.64 17.14 -21.87
CA ASP A 192 15.98 16.60 -22.02
C ASP A 192 15.98 15.13 -21.59
N LEU A 193 16.01 14.24 -22.57
CA LEU A 193 16.00 12.78 -22.34
C LEU A 193 17.31 12.26 -21.74
N SER A 194 18.39 13.05 -21.73
CA SER A 194 19.62 12.70 -21.02
C SER A 194 19.46 12.86 -19.50
N ASN A 195 18.48 13.64 -19.06
CA ASN A 195 18.15 13.81 -17.65
C ASN A 195 17.30 12.63 -17.14
N GLN A 196 17.88 11.85 -16.22
CA GLN A 196 17.22 10.67 -15.64
C GLN A 196 15.85 10.99 -15.00
N ASN A 197 15.70 12.13 -14.31
CA ASN A 197 14.43 12.52 -13.69
C ASN A 197 13.34 12.74 -14.75
N GLN A 198 13.69 13.39 -15.86
CA GLN A 198 12.75 13.63 -16.96
C GLN A 198 12.38 12.33 -17.68
N GLY A 199 13.34 11.40 -17.80
CA GLY A 199 13.08 10.03 -18.25
C GLY A 199 12.06 9.29 -17.36
N VAL A 200 12.15 9.46 -16.03
CA VAL A 200 11.15 8.90 -15.10
C VAL A 200 9.78 9.53 -15.30
N LEU A 201 9.68 10.85 -15.41
CA LEU A 201 8.40 11.54 -15.65
C LEU A 201 7.74 11.06 -16.95
N LEU A 202 8.53 10.87 -18.01
CA LEU A 202 8.04 10.34 -19.28
C LEU A 202 7.54 8.90 -19.15
N SER A 203 8.24 8.05 -18.40
CA SER A 203 7.78 6.68 -18.11
C SER A 203 6.46 6.67 -17.36
N ILE A 204 6.31 7.50 -16.32
CA ILE A 204 5.06 7.65 -15.56
C ILE A 204 3.92 8.08 -16.47
N ALA A 205 4.16 9.05 -17.35
CA ALA A 205 3.15 9.53 -18.30
C ALA A 205 2.69 8.43 -19.27
N ARG A 206 3.62 7.61 -19.78
CA ARG A 206 3.31 6.46 -20.65
C ARG A 206 2.52 5.38 -19.91
N ASP A 207 2.97 5.01 -18.72
CA ASP A 207 2.29 4.02 -17.88
C ASP A 207 0.87 4.48 -17.49
N ALA A 208 0.71 5.77 -17.16
CA ALA A 208 -0.60 6.35 -16.88
C ALA A 208 -1.52 6.35 -18.11
N ALA A 209 -0.99 6.63 -19.31
CA ALA A 209 -1.74 6.54 -20.55
C ALA A 209 -2.19 5.10 -20.84
N THR A 210 -1.32 4.11 -20.63
CA THR A 210 -1.65 2.69 -20.74
C THR A 210 -2.79 2.29 -19.80
N LEU A 211 -2.78 2.78 -18.55
CA LEU A 211 -3.88 2.54 -17.61
C LEU A 211 -5.20 3.17 -18.07
N LEU A 212 -5.17 4.42 -18.56
CA LEU A 212 -6.36 5.10 -19.08
C LEU A 212 -6.95 4.46 -20.34
N GLY A 213 -6.14 3.73 -21.10
CA GLY A 213 -6.56 2.99 -22.29
C GLY A 213 -7.18 1.62 -22.01
N GLN A 214 -7.09 1.10 -20.79
CA GLN A 214 -7.53 -0.27 -20.45
C GLN A 214 -8.87 -0.26 -19.70
N ARG A 215 -9.89 -0.87 -20.30
CA ARG A 215 -11.24 -0.97 -19.72
C ARG A 215 -11.32 -2.12 -18.72
N GLY A 216 -11.92 -1.85 -17.56
CA GLY A 216 -12.24 -2.88 -16.56
C GLY A 216 -11.04 -3.60 -15.93
N LEU A 217 -9.83 -3.06 -16.03
CA LEU A 217 -8.65 -3.70 -15.43
C LEU A 217 -8.73 -3.64 -13.90
N VAL A 218 -9.01 -4.79 -13.26
CA VAL A 218 -9.06 -4.92 -11.80
C VAL A 218 -8.37 -6.22 -11.36
N PRO A 219 -7.03 -6.24 -11.18
CA PRO A 219 -6.28 -7.44 -10.77
C PRO A 219 -6.65 -7.96 -9.38
N GLY A 220 -7.15 -7.08 -8.50
CA GLY A 220 -7.42 -7.39 -7.10
C GLY A 220 -6.16 -7.35 -6.22
N PHE A 221 -6.37 -7.15 -4.91
CA PHE A 221 -5.28 -6.92 -3.96
C PHE A 221 -4.39 -8.14 -3.75
N ASP A 222 -4.95 -9.35 -3.81
CA ASP A 222 -4.17 -10.58 -3.71
C ASP A 222 -3.17 -10.71 -4.86
N SER A 223 -3.60 -10.43 -6.09
CA SER A 223 -2.71 -10.44 -7.26
C SER A 223 -1.60 -9.40 -7.13
N LEU A 224 -1.96 -8.14 -6.83
CA LEU A 224 -0.97 -7.06 -6.64
C LEU A 224 0.04 -7.41 -5.54
N ARG A 225 -0.44 -7.90 -4.39
CA ARG A 225 0.37 -8.30 -3.26
C ARG A 225 1.35 -9.40 -3.65
N ASN A 226 0.86 -10.43 -4.31
CA ASN A 226 1.66 -11.55 -4.76
C ASN A 226 2.78 -11.09 -5.70
N ARG A 227 2.45 -10.28 -6.71
CA ARG A 227 3.45 -9.70 -7.63
C ARG A 227 4.51 -8.90 -6.87
N TYR A 228 4.11 -7.99 -5.98
CA TYR A 228 5.08 -7.20 -5.20
C TYR A 228 5.95 -8.05 -4.30
N ILE A 229 5.38 -9.00 -3.54
CA ILE A 229 6.16 -9.84 -2.62
C ILE A 229 7.17 -10.68 -3.36
N LYS A 230 6.80 -11.27 -4.51
CA LYS A 230 7.73 -12.06 -5.33
C LYS A 230 8.91 -11.21 -5.78
N LEU A 231 8.65 -10.10 -6.46
CA LEU A 231 9.69 -9.24 -7.02
C LEU A 231 10.57 -8.60 -5.93
N LEU A 232 9.99 -8.24 -4.79
CA LEU A 232 10.76 -7.76 -3.64
C LEU A 232 11.60 -8.88 -3.01
N ALA A 233 11.10 -10.11 -2.95
CA ALA A 233 11.84 -11.25 -2.42
C ALA A 233 13.00 -11.64 -3.33
N ASP A 234 12.80 -11.62 -4.66
CA ASP A 234 13.84 -11.86 -5.67
C ASP A 234 15.02 -10.88 -5.51
N ARG A 235 14.71 -9.62 -5.17
CA ARG A 235 15.72 -8.58 -4.85
C ARG A 235 16.24 -8.60 -3.39
N LYS A 236 15.88 -9.61 -2.59
CA LYS A 236 16.23 -9.71 -1.17
C LYS A 236 15.78 -8.48 -0.33
N LEU A 237 14.68 -7.85 -0.75
CA LEU A 237 14.00 -6.73 -0.09
C LEU A 237 12.79 -7.20 0.74
N ALA A 238 12.31 -8.41 0.50
CA ALA A 238 11.34 -9.10 1.33
C ALA A 238 11.76 -10.56 1.54
N ILE A 239 11.05 -11.26 2.43
CA ILE A 239 11.02 -12.72 2.44
C ILE A 239 9.70 -13.18 1.82
N TYR A 240 9.66 -14.41 1.28
CA TYR A 240 8.50 -14.93 0.54
C TYR A 240 7.21 -15.06 1.37
N THR A 241 7.30 -15.01 2.71
CA THR A 241 6.12 -14.90 3.58
C THR A 241 5.42 -13.54 3.48
N GLY A 242 6.07 -12.54 2.88
CA GLY A 242 5.57 -11.16 2.75
C GLY A 242 6.14 -10.18 3.78
N LEU A 243 7.06 -10.60 4.65
CA LEU A 243 7.74 -9.67 5.55
C LEU A 243 8.79 -8.85 4.77
N VAL A 244 8.52 -7.54 4.64
CA VAL A 244 9.37 -6.59 3.92
C VAL A 244 10.49 -6.05 4.82
N ARG A 245 11.72 -6.02 4.30
CA ARG A 245 12.89 -5.39 4.91
C ARG A 245 12.85 -3.87 4.65
N VAL A 246 11.93 -3.19 5.33
CA VAL A 246 11.59 -1.77 5.08
C VAL A 246 12.80 -0.85 5.00
N SER A 247 13.75 -0.94 5.94
CA SER A 247 14.93 -0.07 5.94
C SER A 247 15.78 -0.25 4.67
N LYS A 248 15.94 -1.48 4.20
CA LYS A 248 16.68 -1.79 2.98
C LYS A 248 15.93 -1.31 1.73
N LEU A 249 14.62 -1.54 1.68
CA LEU A 249 13.75 -1.06 0.59
C LEU A 249 13.80 0.47 0.46
N VAL A 250 13.66 1.20 1.56
CA VAL A 250 13.69 2.68 1.54
C VAL A 250 15.04 3.19 1.06
N LYS A 251 16.14 2.59 1.51
CA LYS A 251 17.49 2.95 1.10
C LYS A 251 17.67 2.78 -0.41
N GLU A 252 17.42 1.57 -0.95
CA GLU A 252 17.57 1.31 -2.38
C GLU A 252 16.62 2.17 -3.23
N PHE A 253 15.41 2.43 -2.74
CA PHE A 253 14.44 3.29 -3.44
C PHE A 253 14.92 4.74 -3.58
N LYS A 254 15.59 5.28 -2.54
CA LYS A 254 16.17 6.64 -2.57
C LYS A 254 17.50 6.72 -3.32
N GLU A 255 18.22 5.61 -3.46
CA GLU A 255 19.38 5.53 -4.36
C GLU A 255 18.94 5.51 -5.82
N TYR A 256 17.74 4.98 -6.12
CA TYR A 256 17.18 4.92 -7.46
C TYR A 256 16.54 6.25 -7.91
N TYR A 257 15.77 6.92 -7.04
CA TYR A 257 15.10 8.19 -7.35
C TYR A 257 15.75 9.37 -6.64
N SER A 258 16.00 10.45 -7.38
CA SER A 258 16.50 11.69 -6.78
C SER A 258 15.48 12.31 -5.81
N SER A 259 15.99 12.98 -4.77
CA SER A 259 15.15 13.69 -3.80
C SER A 259 14.29 14.77 -4.47
N GLU A 260 14.85 15.51 -5.43
CA GLU A 260 14.14 16.56 -6.19
C GLU A 260 12.89 16.00 -6.88
N LEU A 261 13.05 14.87 -7.60
CA LEU A 261 11.95 14.21 -8.29
C LEU A 261 10.86 13.75 -7.31
N LEU A 262 11.25 13.10 -6.21
CA LEU A 262 10.29 12.62 -5.22
C LEU A 262 9.54 13.76 -4.52
N ILE A 263 10.20 14.90 -4.28
CA ILE A 263 9.56 16.11 -3.73
C ILE A 263 8.56 16.66 -4.75
N GLY A 264 8.95 16.80 -6.02
CA GLY A 264 8.06 17.26 -7.10
C GLY A 264 6.82 16.39 -7.27
N LEU A 265 6.97 15.07 -7.16
CA LEU A 265 5.88 14.09 -7.23
C LEU A 265 5.13 13.91 -5.90
N GLN A 266 5.47 14.65 -4.85
CA GLN A 266 4.86 14.56 -3.51
C GLN A 266 4.94 13.14 -2.91
N CYS A 267 6.03 12.44 -3.22
CA CYS A 267 6.32 11.06 -2.86
C CYS A 267 7.61 10.90 -2.05
N GLU A 268 8.04 11.94 -1.33
CA GLU A 268 9.19 11.87 -0.44
C GLU A 268 9.05 10.74 0.61
N VAL A 269 10.15 10.04 0.87
CA VAL A 269 10.21 8.93 1.83
C VAL A 269 11.18 9.27 2.95
N ASN A 270 10.66 9.38 4.18
CA ASN A 270 11.49 9.63 5.36
C ASN A 270 12.02 8.30 5.94
N GLU A 271 13.34 8.16 5.98
CA GLU A 271 14.05 7.00 6.54
C GLU A 271 13.89 6.86 8.06
N ASN A 272 13.77 7.99 8.77
CA ASN A 272 13.67 8.04 10.22
C ASN A 272 12.27 7.70 10.74
N LYS A 273 11.26 7.68 9.87
CA LYS A 273 9.91 7.21 10.21
C LYS A 273 9.78 5.72 9.94
N ARG A 274 9.54 4.93 10.99
CA ARG A 274 9.22 3.47 10.89
C ARG A 274 7.97 3.17 10.04
N SER A 275 7.14 4.17 9.77
CA SER A 275 5.93 4.08 8.96
C SER A 275 5.96 5.20 7.92
N ASN A 276 6.24 4.86 6.67
CA ASN A 276 6.23 5.76 5.51
C ASN A 276 5.33 5.18 4.42
N TRP A 277 4.97 5.98 3.41
CA TRP A 277 4.01 5.53 2.39
C TRP A 277 4.49 4.29 1.63
N LEU A 278 5.79 4.14 1.40
CA LEU A 278 6.36 3.01 0.65
C LEU A 278 6.19 1.70 1.42
N SER A 279 6.53 1.72 2.71
CA SER A 279 6.30 0.59 3.62
C SER A 279 4.83 0.32 3.88
N GLN A 280 4.00 1.37 3.89
CA GLN A 280 2.55 1.24 4.00
C GLN A 280 1.97 0.62 2.75
N LEU A 281 2.40 1.01 1.55
CA LEU A 281 1.89 0.47 0.30
C LEU A 281 1.99 -1.05 0.28
N VAL A 282 3.16 -1.61 0.60
CA VAL A 282 3.33 -3.07 0.61
C VAL A 282 2.54 -3.74 1.77
N LYS A 283 2.49 -3.13 2.97
CA LYS A 283 1.76 -3.69 4.12
C LYS A 283 0.24 -3.60 3.98
N SER A 284 -0.24 -2.53 3.34
CA SER A 284 -1.64 -2.10 3.26
C SER A 284 -2.50 -3.00 2.39
N LEU A 285 -1.87 -3.74 1.47
CA LEU A 285 -2.54 -4.74 0.64
C LEU A 285 -3.13 -5.88 1.50
N ASN A 286 -2.55 -6.17 2.68
CA ASN A 286 -3.13 -7.14 3.63
C ASN A 286 -4.37 -6.61 4.37
N CYS A 287 -4.60 -5.30 4.36
CA CYS A 287 -5.63 -4.64 5.18
C CYS A 287 -6.65 -3.89 4.34
N ASN A 288 -6.73 -4.17 3.03
CA ASN A 288 -7.64 -3.50 2.08
C ASN A 288 -7.55 -1.96 2.11
N LYS A 289 -6.36 -1.43 2.38
CA LYS A 289 -6.09 0.01 2.38
C LYS A 289 -5.57 0.44 1.02
N VAL A 290 -6.23 1.43 0.44
CA VAL A 290 -5.93 1.96 -0.90
C VAL A 290 -4.79 2.96 -0.83
N ASN A 291 -3.90 2.92 -1.82
CA ASN A 291 -2.86 3.91 -2.04
C ASN A 291 -3.06 4.58 -3.39
N HIS A 292 -2.49 5.77 -3.54
CA HIS A 292 -2.57 6.51 -4.78
C HIS A 292 -1.84 5.76 -5.92
N PRO A 293 -2.40 5.67 -7.14
CA PRO A 293 -1.78 4.97 -8.27
C PRO A 293 -0.35 5.42 -8.59
N LEU A 294 -0.05 6.73 -8.48
CA LEU A 294 1.32 7.24 -8.65
C LEU A 294 2.37 6.50 -7.81
N ARG A 295 2.04 6.12 -6.58
CA ARG A 295 2.94 5.37 -5.70
C ARG A 295 3.15 3.93 -6.18
N HIS A 296 2.12 3.34 -6.80
CA HIS A 296 2.23 2.05 -7.45
C HIS A 296 3.11 2.13 -8.69
N LEU A 297 2.94 3.16 -9.53
CA LEU A 297 3.78 3.39 -10.71
C LEU A 297 5.26 3.51 -10.33
N LEU A 298 5.57 4.33 -9.31
CA LEU A 298 6.94 4.45 -8.80
C LEU A 298 7.50 3.11 -8.30
N LEU A 299 6.70 2.29 -7.61
CA LEU A 299 7.18 0.99 -7.15
C LEU A 299 7.35 -0.02 -8.30
N ILE A 300 6.45 -0.01 -9.28
CA ILE A 300 6.50 -0.88 -10.46
C ILE A 300 7.77 -0.57 -11.27
N GLN A 301 8.01 0.72 -11.54
CA GLN A 301 9.20 1.17 -12.25
C GLN A 301 10.48 0.90 -11.47
N PHE A 302 10.52 1.14 -10.14
CA PHE A 302 11.64 0.76 -9.29
C PHE A 302 11.97 -0.74 -9.40
N LEU A 303 10.93 -1.59 -9.49
CA LEU A 303 11.07 -3.03 -9.69
C LEU A 303 11.48 -3.42 -11.11
N GLY A 304 11.65 -2.46 -12.02
CA GLY A 304 12.15 -2.65 -13.37
C GLY A 304 11.09 -3.10 -14.38
N TYR A 305 9.83 -2.76 -14.13
CA TYR A 305 8.71 -3.10 -15.01
C TYR A 305 7.98 -1.84 -15.47
N THR A 306 7.44 -1.88 -16.67
CA THR A 306 6.35 -1.00 -17.13
C THR A 306 4.99 -1.54 -16.64
N VAL A 307 3.94 -0.73 -16.72
CA VAL A 307 2.57 -1.19 -16.43
C VAL A 307 2.15 -2.31 -17.38
N GLU A 308 2.56 -2.26 -18.64
CA GLU A 308 2.20 -3.28 -19.63
C GLU A 308 2.81 -4.65 -19.26
N GLU A 309 4.11 -4.67 -18.95
CA GLU A 309 4.79 -5.89 -18.48
C GLU A 309 4.24 -6.35 -17.14
N TRP A 310 3.98 -5.41 -16.22
CA TRP A 310 3.38 -5.69 -14.92
C TRP A 310 2.04 -6.41 -15.06
N ASN A 311 1.19 -5.99 -16.00
CA ASN A 311 -0.12 -6.57 -16.23
C ASN A 311 -0.05 -8.00 -16.78
N LYS A 312 1.04 -8.35 -17.48
CA LYS A 312 1.32 -9.70 -18.00
C LYS A 312 1.83 -10.67 -16.92
N LEU A 313 2.21 -10.18 -15.73
CA LEU A 313 2.70 -11.03 -14.64
C LEU A 313 1.60 -11.98 -14.13
N PRO A 314 1.96 -13.23 -13.76
CA PRO A 314 1.00 -14.19 -13.22
C PRO A 314 0.40 -13.69 -11.91
N ASN A 315 -0.89 -13.96 -11.70
CA ASN A 315 -1.62 -13.59 -10.48
C ASN A 315 -1.21 -14.43 -9.26
N HIS A 316 -0.64 -15.61 -9.50
CA HIS A 316 -0.31 -16.61 -8.49
C HIS A 316 1.20 -16.86 -8.41
N LEU A 317 1.66 -17.09 -7.20
CA LEU A 317 3.05 -17.30 -6.85
C LEU A 317 3.48 -18.74 -7.17
N ASN A 318 3.80 -19.01 -8.43
CA ASN A 318 4.47 -20.27 -8.77
C ASN A 318 5.95 -20.15 -8.40
N PHE A 319 6.28 -20.56 -7.18
CA PHE A 319 7.67 -20.64 -6.74
C PHE A 319 8.38 -21.86 -7.31
N PHE A 320 7.68 -22.95 -7.56
CA PHE A 320 8.25 -24.22 -8.05
C PHE A 320 7.74 -24.61 -9.44
N GLY A 321 7.43 -23.62 -10.27
CA GLY A 321 6.72 -23.84 -11.53
C GLY A 321 5.25 -24.21 -11.33
N SER A 322 4.58 -24.58 -12.43
CA SER A 322 3.21 -25.08 -12.41
C SER A 322 3.25 -26.60 -12.45
N GLY A 323 2.45 -27.25 -11.60
CA GLY A 323 2.30 -28.71 -11.65
C GLY A 323 1.62 -29.19 -12.95
N PRO A 324 1.61 -30.51 -13.20
CA PRO A 324 2.11 -31.55 -12.32
C PRO A 324 3.64 -31.71 -12.31
N TRP A 325 4.21 -32.09 -11.16
CA TRP A 325 5.65 -32.27 -10.93
C TRP A 325 6.11 -33.73 -11.11
N PRO A 326 7.38 -33.97 -11.46
CA PRO A 326 7.87 -35.31 -11.73
C PRO A 326 8.01 -36.17 -10.48
N CYS A 327 7.74 -37.48 -10.59
CA CYS A 327 8.23 -38.42 -9.58
C CYS A 327 9.75 -38.55 -9.68
N LEU A 328 10.48 -38.35 -8.58
CA LEU A 328 11.94 -38.54 -8.56
C LEU A 328 12.37 -39.83 -7.85
N ASN A 329 11.45 -40.77 -7.65
CA ASN A 329 11.76 -42.13 -7.19
C ASN A 329 12.25 -42.99 -8.37
N PRO A 330 13.51 -43.44 -8.43
CA PRO A 330 14.05 -44.24 -9.54
C PRO A 330 13.37 -45.61 -9.73
N THR A 331 12.61 -46.06 -8.73
CA THR A 331 11.92 -47.37 -8.74
C THR A 331 10.44 -47.26 -9.06
N CYS A 332 9.93 -46.04 -9.22
CA CYS A 332 8.54 -45.80 -9.62
C CYS A 332 8.40 -46.01 -11.14
N SER A 333 7.25 -46.55 -11.58
CA SER A 333 6.90 -46.62 -13.01
C SER A 333 6.87 -45.24 -13.67
N ASP A 334 6.45 -44.23 -12.91
CA ASP A 334 6.30 -42.85 -13.35
C ASP A 334 7.57 -42.01 -13.12
N PHE A 335 8.75 -42.65 -13.05
CA PHE A 335 9.99 -41.93 -12.81
C PHE A 335 10.23 -40.85 -13.88
N ARG A 336 10.44 -39.61 -13.40
CA ARG A 336 10.55 -38.37 -14.18
C ARG A 336 9.30 -37.98 -14.98
N GLN A 337 8.18 -38.68 -14.81
CA GLN A 337 6.90 -38.33 -15.42
C GLN A 337 6.11 -37.39 -14.49
N PRO A 338 5.39 -36.39 -15.04
CA PRO A 338 4.68 -35.38 -14.27
C PRO A 338 3.39 -35.95 -13.64
N CYS A 339 3.51 -36.58 -12.47
CA CYS A 339 2.42 -37.29 -11.80
C CYS A 339 2.01 -36.68 -10.44
N ILE A 340 2.78 -35.73 -9.91
CA ILE A 340 2.50 -35.09 -8.61
C ILE A 340 1.65 -33.84 -8.85
N GLN A 341 0.42 -33.82 -8.33
CA GLN A 341 -0.53 -32.73 -8.61
C GLN A 341 -0.38 -31.52 -7.68
N GLU A 342 0.17 -31.73 -6.47
CA GLU A 342 0.23 -30.69 -5.44
C GLU A 342 1.64 -30.54 -4.86
N CYS A 343 2.01 -29.28 -4.60
CA CYS A 343 3.25 -28.90 -3.93
C CYS A 343 2.90 -28.14 -2.64
N LEU A 344 3.27 -28.71 -1.49
CA LEU A 344 3.04 -28.06 -0.20
C LEU A 344 4.18 -27.07 0.09
N ILE A 345 3.87 -25.78 0.11
CA ILE A 345 4.86 -24.72 0.36
C ILE A 345 4.92 -24.42 1.86
N ARG A 346 6.12 -24.53 2.44
CA ARG A 346 6.43 -24.14 3.82
C ARG A 346 7.44 -23.00 3.84
N TYR A 347 7.34 -22.14 4.85
CA TYR A 347 8.27 -21.02 5.04
C TYR A 347 9.11 -21.25 6.29
N GLN A 348 10.44 -21.22 6.15
CA GLN A 348 11.36 -21.35 7.28
C GLN A 348 11.71 -19.97 7.84
N HIS A 349 11.38 -19.74 9.10
CA HIS A 349 11.63 -18.46 9.78
C HIS A 349 13.10 -18.28 10.20
N ASP A 350 13.82 -19.38 10.49
CA ASP A 350 15.11 -19.33 11.21
C ASP A 350 16.35 -19.11 10.31
N HIS A 351 16.20 -19.19 8.99
CA HIS A 351 17.31 -19.08 8.03
C HIS A 351 17.04 -18.07 6.91
N GLY A 352 16.65 -16.86 7.29
CA GLY A 352 16.51 -15.75 6.34
C GLY A 352 15.26 -15.82 5.44
N GLY A 353 14.26 -16.64 5.82
CA GLY A 353 12.98 -16.72 5.10
C GLY A 353 12.98 -17.62 3.87
N ARG A 354 13.81 -18.68 3.86
CA ARG A 354 13.83 -19.67 2.77
C ARG A 354 12.47 -20.37 2.67
N LEU A 355 12.02 -20.58 1.43
CA LEU A 355 10.81 -21.33 1.13
C LEU A 355 11.17 -22.79 0.81
N THR A 356 10.31 -23.73 1.15
CA THR A 356 10.50 -25.15 0.88
C THR A 356 9.23 -25.72 0.28
N GLY A 357 9.33 -26.33 -0.89
CA GLY A 357 8.26 -27.08 -1.54
C GLY A 357 8.42 -28.55 -1.19
N THR A 358 7.37 -29.17 -0.68
CA THR A 358 7.29 -30.62 -0.42
C THR A 358 6.42 -31.27 -1.49
N PHE A 359 6.96 -32.30 -2.13
CA PHE A 359 6.35 -33.03 -3.24
C PHE A 359 6.04 -34.45 -2.79
N CYS A 360 4.78 -34.84 -2.86
CA CYS A 360 4.28 -36.13 -2.39
C CYS A 360 3.79 -36.95 -3.59
N CYS A 361 4.52 -38.01 -3.95
CA CYS A 361 4.08 -38.91 -5.01
C CYS A 361 3.15 -40.01 -4.46
N SER A 362 2.24 -40.51 -5.30
CA SER A 362 1.39 -41.67 -5.01
C SER A 362 2.19 -42.94 -4.68
N CYS A 363 3.42 -43.08 -5.19
CA CYS A 363 4.35 -44.18 -4.80
C CYS A 363 4.87 -44.07 -3.35
N GLY A 364 4.46 -43.05 -2.60
CA GLY A 364 4.84 -42.78 -1.22
C GLY A 364 6.17 -42.06 -1.06
N PHE A 365 6.88 -41.78 -2.16
CA PHE A 365 8.13 -41.01 -2.15
C PHE A 365 7.85 -39.53 -1.92
N ILE A 366 8.50 -38.95 -0.92
CA ILE A 366 8.35 -37.55 -0.51
C ILE A 366 9.72 -36.89 -0.50
N TYR A 367 9.85 -35.80 -1.24
CA TYR A 367 11.08 -35.02 -1.33
C TYR A 367 10.79 -33.53 -1.26
N THR A 368 11.83 -32.75 -0.99
CA THR A 368 11.72 -31.28 -0.92
C THR A 368 12.70 -30.56 -1.82
N ARG A 369 12.31 -29.34 -2.19
CA ARG A 369 13.13 -28.34 -2.88
C ARG A 369 13.10 -27.02 -2.11
N THR A 370 14.23 -26.35 -2.00
CA THR A 370 14.48 -25.15 -1.20
C THR A 370 14.72 -23.95 -2.09
N GLY A 371 14.05 -22.83 -1.80
CA GLY A 371 14.01 -21.66 -2.67
C GLY A 371 13.00 -21.84 -3.80
N PRO A 372 12.72 -20.80 -4.59
CA PRO A 372 12.00 -20.99 -5.83
C PRO A 372 12.90 -21.68 -6.87
N ASP A 373 12.27 -22.33 -7.83
CA ASP A 373 12.94 -22.77 -9.05
C ASP A 373 13.29 -21.54 -9.89
N VAL A 374 14.55 -21.47 -10.31
CA VAL A 374 15.08 -20.38 -11.14
C VAL A 374 15.41 -20.91 -12.54
N LEU A 375 15.94 -22.12 -12.61
CA LEU A 375 16.34 -22.76 -13.85
C LEU A 375 15.44 -23.98 -14.15
N PRO A 376 15.23 -24.34 -15.43
CA PRO A 376 14.44 -25.53 -15.78
C PRO A 376 14.94 -26.82 -15.10
N GLU A 377 16.24 -26.94 -14.84
CA GLU A 377 16.86 -28.10 -14.20
C GLU A 377 16.46 -28.27 -12.73
N ASP A 378 16.00 -27.20 -12.07
CA ASP A 378 15.50 -27.24 -10.69
C ASP A 378 14.26 -28.14 -10.56
N LEU A 379 13.56 -28.42 -11.67
CA LEU A 379 12.45 -29.37 -11.73
C LEU A 379 12.83 -30.78 -11.26
N LEU A 380 14.08 -31.18 -11.50
CA LEU A 380 14.61 -32.52 -11.18
C LEU A 380 15.49 -32.52 -9.93
N ARG A 381 15.62 -31.40 -9.23
CA ARG A 381 16.45 -31.27 -8.03
C ARG A 381 15.77 -31.92 -6.83
N ILE A 382 16.55 -32.61 -6.00
CA ILE A 382 16.14 -33.04 -4.65
C ILE A 382 17.12 -32.44 -3.65
N ASP A 383 16.62 -31.63 -2.71
CA ASP A 383 17.45 -31.16 -1.61
C ASP A 383 17.41 -32.13 -0.42
N ILE A 384 16.20 -32.61 -0.06
CA ILE A 384 16.01 -33.58 1.02
C ILE A 384 14.99 -34.64 0.61
N ILE A 385 15.31 -35.91 0.85
CA ILE A 385 14.34 -37.01 0.81
C ILE A 385 13.74 -37.15 2.21
N GLU A 386 12.47 -36.78 2.37
CA GLU A 386 11.77 -36.92 3.66
C GLU A 386 11.28 -38.36 3.86
N LYS A 387 10.81 -39.00 2.78
CA LYS A 387 10.30 -40.38 2.82
C LYS A 387 10.63 -41.10 1.51
N TYR A 388 11.17 -42.31 1.61
CA TYR A 388 11.44 -43.14 0.43
C TYR A 388 10.16 -43.80 -0.13
N GLY A 389 9.15 -44.05 0.69
CA GLY A 389 7.87 -44.59 0.21
C GLY A 389 7.88 -46.10 -0.01
N THR A 390 6.69 -46.68 -0.18
CA THR A 390 6.49 -48.13 -0.23
C THR A 390 7.19 -48.75 -1.43
N VAL A 391 7.06 -48.14 -2.61
CA VAL A 391 7.63 -48.67 -3.85
C VAL A 391 9.17 -48.75 -3.77
N TRP A 392 9.82 -47.72 -3.22
CA TRP A 392 11.27 -47.74 -3.03
C TRP A 392 11.69 -48.76 -1.96
N GLU A 393 10.94 -48.86 -0.87
CA GLU A 393 11.21 -49.80 0.22
C GLU A 393 11.07 -51.26 -0.22
N GLU A 394 10.07 -51.58 -1.05
CA GLU A 394 9.88 -52.90 -1.67
C GLU A 394 11.02 -53.23 -2.65
N ALA A 395 11.40 -52.28 -3.50
CA ALA A 395 12.55 -52.43 -4.40
C ALA A 395 13.85 -52.68 -3.62
N LEU A 396 14.03 -52.03 -2.47
CA LEU A 396 15.16 -52.31 -1.58
C LEU A 396 15.08 -53.73 -1.01
N ARG A 397 13.91 -54.20 -0.54
CA ARG A 397 13.75 -55.58 -0.03
C ARG A 397 14.15 -56.62 -1.08
N GLN A 398 13.64 -56.48 -2.30
CA GLN A 398 13.95 -57.37 -3.41
C GLN A 398 15.46 -57.37 -3.72
N LYS A 399 16.05 -56.19 -3.96
CA LYS A 399 17.48 -56.06 -4.31
C LYS A 399 18.42 -56.43 -3.17
N TRP A 400 17.98 -56.28 -1.92
CA TRP A 400 18.77 -56.69 -0.75
C TRP A 400 18.92 -58.21 -0.66
N SER A 401 17.86 -58.94 -1.01
CA SER A 401 17.86 -60.42 -1.05
C SER A 401 18.64 -61.02 -2.21
N ASP A 402 18.85 -60.25 -3.29
CA ASP A 402 19.63 -60.66 -4.44
C ASP A 402 21.14 -60.67 -4.10
N SER A 403 21.74 -61.86 -4.04
CA SER A 403 23.14 -62.08 -3.71
C SER A 403 24.10 -61.67 -4.84
N THR A 404 23.60 -61.46 -6.06
CA THR A 404 24.40 -61.05 -7.22
C THR A 404 24.75 -59.57 -7.21
N LEU A 405 24.02 -58.75 -6.44
CA LEU A 405 24.22 -57.30 -6.39
C LEU A 405 25.18 -56.89 -5.27
N SER A 406 26.09 -55.96 -5.53
CA SER A 406 26.85 -55.27 -4.49
C SER A 406 26.01 -54.13 -3.88
N GLN A 407 26.34 -53.71 -2.65
CA GLN A 407 25.64 -52.59 -2.02
C GLN A 407 25.81 -51.27 -2.78
N ARG A 408 26.91 -51.11 -3.53
CA ARG A 408 27.12 -49.94 -4.40
C ARG A 408 26.18 -50.00 -5.60
N GLU A 409 25.97 -51.17 -6.18
CA GLU A 409 25.01 -51.35 -7.28
C GLU A 409 23.58 -51.14 -6.80
N ILE A 410 23.22 -51.65 -5.62
CA ILE A 410 21.92 -51.36 -4.99
C ILE A 410 21.74 -49.85 -4.80
N ALA A 411 22.75 -49.16 -4.25
CA ALA A 411 22.70 -47.72 -4.06
C ALA A 411 22.50 -46.96 -5.38
N ARG A 412 23.21 -47.37 -6.44
CA ARG A 412 23.08 -46.80 -7.79
C ARG A 412 21.68 -47.02 -8.36
N LEU A 413 21.15 -48.25 -8.28
CA LEU A 413 19.82 -48.60 -8.81
C LEU A 413 18.69 -47.90 -8.05
N LEU A 414 18.88 -47.63 -6.76
CA LEU A 414 17.92 -46.93 -5.92
C LEU A 414 18.13 -45.40 -5.87
N GLY A 415 19.13 -44.88 -6.61
CA GLY A 415 19.44 -43.45 -6.73
C GLY A 415 19.87 -42.77 -5.43
N VAL A 416 20.62 -43.46 -4.57
CA VAL A 416 21.17 -42.87 -3.34
C VAL A 416 22.70 -42.74 -3.38
N SER A 417 23.23 -41.77 -2.65
CA SER A 417 24.63 -41.34 -2.70
C SER A 417 25.68 -42.37 -2.25
N GLY A 418 25.29 -43.46 -1.59
CA GLY A 418 26.25 -44.49 -1.21
C GLY A 418 25.68 -45.68 -0.43
N LYS A 419 26.55 -46.69 -0.28
CA LYS A 419 26.24 -47.97 0.40
C LYS A 419 25.76 -47.81 1.85
N ASP A 420 26.19 -46.75 2.55
CA ASP A 420 25.83 -46.54 3.96
C ASP A 420 24.37 -46.07 4.12
N THR A 421 23.83 -45.33 3.14
CA THR A 421 22.39 -44.99 3.10
C THR A 421 21.55 -46.25 2.96
N ILE A 422 21.95 -47.16 2.06
CA ILE A 422 21.28 -48.46 1.89
C ILE A 422 21.37 -49.29 3.16
N LYS A 423 22.54 -49.39 3.81
CA LYS A 423 22.67 -50.10 5.09
C LYS A 423 21.76 -49.51 6.16
N ARG A 424 21.69 -48.18 6.28
CA ARG A 424 20.81 -47.50 7.24
C ARG A 424 19.34 -47.85 6.98
N GLN A 425 18.91 -47.80 5.72
CA GLN A 425 17.54 -48.15 5.35
C GLN A 425 17.24 -49.64 5.57
N ALA A 426 18.20 -50.53 5.30
CA ALA A 426 18.06 -51.96 5.57
C ALA A 426 17.89 -52.26 7.07
N VAL A 427 18.63 -51.56 7.93
CA VAL A 427 18.44 -51.64 9.40
C VAL A 427 17.05 -51.14 9.79
N ARG A 428 16.63 -49.96 9.30
CA ARG A 428 15.30 -49.39 9.57
C ARG A 428 14.17 -50.33 9.17
N LEU A 429 14.33 -51.05 8.05
CA LEU A 429 13.32 -51.99 7.53
C LEU A 429 13.43 -53.40 8.13
N ASN A 430 14.31 -53.61 9.12
CA ASN A 430 14.59 -54.89 9.76
C ASN A 430 14.97 -56.01 8.76
N LEU A 431 15.79 -55.69 7.76
CA LEU A 431 16.26 -56.68 6.79
C LEU A 431 17.35 -57.58 7.39
N GLN A 432 17.53 -58.76 6.79
CA GLN A 432 18.46 -59.77 7.29
C GLN A 432 19.93 -59.33 7.15
N PHE A 433 20.70 -59.61 8.21
CA PHE A 433 22.16 -59.47 8.30
C PHE A 433 22.76 -60.75 8.91
N PRO A 434 23.98 -61.18 8.54
CA PRO A 434 24.85 -60.58 7.52
C PRO A 434 24.34 -60.81 6.10
N ARG A 435 24.56 -59.83 5.21
CA ARG A 435 24.20 -59.97 3.79
C ARG A 435 25.35 -60.55 2.98
N THR A 436 25.07 -61.58 2.17
CA THR A 436 26.02 -62.12 1.18
C THR A 436 25.96 -61.30 -0.11
N GLY A 437 27.12 -60.84 -0.60
CA GLY A 437 27.23 -60.16 -1.90
C GLY A 437 27.91 -61.02 -2.97
N PRO A 438 28.08 -60.49 -4.20
CA PRO A 438 28.59 -61.26 -5.35
C PRO A 438 30.01 -61.79 -5.17
N THR A 439 30.81 -61.15 -4.32
CA THR A 439 32.19 -61.60 -4.00
C THR A 439 32.23 -62.56 -2.81
N GLY A 440 31.10 -63.11 -2.35
CA GLY A 440 30.99 -63.97 -1.16
C GLY A 440 31.27 -63.28 0.19
N LYS A 441 31.61 -61.97 0.18
CA LYS A 441 31.91 -61.21 1.40
C LYS A 441 30.62 -60.96 2.20
N LEU A 442 30.59 -61.45 3.43
CA LEU A 442 29.53 -61.20 4.39
C LEU A 442 29.58 -59.76 4.88
N THR A 443 28.51 -59.00 4.62
CA THR A 443 28.37 -57.66 5.18
C THR A 443 27.69 -57.75 6.54
N GLN A 444 28.50 -57.68 7.59
CA GLN A 444 28.02 -57.56 8.97
C GLN A 444 27.76 -56.09 9.35
N ILE A 445 26.96 -55.89 10.40
CA ILE A 445 26.76 -54.60 11.03
C ILE A 445 27.25 -54.66 12.47
N LYS A 446 28.15 -53.75 12.86
CA LYS A 446 28.56 -53.63 14.26
C LYS A 446 27.38 -53.15 15.10
N GLU A 447 27.23 -53.64 16.32
CA GLU A 447 26.11 -53.27 17.20
C GLU A 447 26.01 -51.76 17.45
N GLN A 448 27.16 -51.09 17.64
CA GLN A 448 27.25 -49.63 17.72
C GLN A 448 26.75 -48.92 16.45
N GLN A 449 26.99 -49.48 15.27
CA GLN A 449 26.48 -48.93 14.00
C GLN A 449 24.97 -49.19 13.87
N ARG A 450 24.48 -50.36 14.30
CA ARG A 450 23.05 -50.69 14.34
C ARG A 450 22.29 -49.74 15.26
N TYR A 451 22.87 -49.38 16.42
CA TYR A 451 22.34 -48.35 17.31
C TYR A 451 22.33 -46.96 16.63
N ARG A 452 23.43 -46.55 15.99
CA ARG A 452 23.50 -45.28 15.25
C ARG A 452 22.52 -45.15 14.08
N PHE A 453 22.08 -46.27 13.50
CA PHE A 453 21.16 -46.29 12.36
C PHE A 453 19.69 -46.55 12.74
N ARG A 454 19.39 -46.86 14.02
CA ARG A 454 18.01 -46.89 14.52
C ARG A 454 17.39 -45.50 14.44
N ASN A 455 16.08 -45.44 14.24
CA ASN A 455 15.37 -44.17 14.19
C ASN A 455 15.46 -43.49 15.56
N ALA A 456 15.76 -42.18 15.61
CA ALA A 456 15.75 -41.41 16.86
C ALA A 456 14.42 -41.56 17.61
N ARG A 457 13.30 -41.74 16.89
CA ARG A 457 12.00 -42.06 17.46
C ARG A 457 11.95 -43.43 18.15
N GLU A 458 12.52 -44.48 17.55
CA GLU A 458 12.56 -45.81 18.17
C GLU A 458 13.48 -45.84 19.39
N ILE A 459 14.67 -45.21 19.28
CA ILE A 459 15.59 -45.05 20.41
C ILE A 459 14.93 -44.25 21.54
N PHE A 460 14.17 -43.22 21.19
CA PHE A 460 13.41 -42.45 22.17
C PHE A 460 12.31 -43.28 22.82
N LEU A 461 11.54 -44.06 22.06
CA LEU A 461 10.49 -44.93 22.59
C LEU A 461 11.06 -46.03 23.51
N ASP A 462 12.20 -46.62 23.15
CA ASP A 462 12.92 -47.60 23.96
C ASP A 462 13.38 -47.02 25.32
N ASN A 463 13.69 -45.72 25.36
CA ASN A 463 14.19 -45.01 26.55
C ASN A 463 13.17 -44.03 27.16
N LEU A 464 11.90 -44.09 26.74
CA LEU A 464 10.87 -43.11 27.09
C LEU A 464 10.71 -42.97 28.60
N GLU A 465 10.66 -44.10 29.31
CA GLU A 465 10.53 -44.14 30.76
C GLU A 465 11.75 -43.59 31.51
N SER A 466 12.95 -43.65 30.91
CA SER A 466 14.14 -43.00 31.46
C SER A 466 14.02 -41.48 31.33
N TYR A 467 13.62 -40.99 30.16
CA TYR A 467 13.45 -39.56 29.92
C TYR A 467 12.32 -38.95 30.77
N ARG A 468 11.20 -39.67 30.95
CA ARG A 468 10.13 -39.25 31.86
C ARG A 468 10.65 -39.09 33.30
N ARG A 469 11.43 -40.07 33.78
CA ARG A 469 12.04 -40.04 35.12
C ARG A 469 13.04 -38.91 35.29
N GLU A 470 13.93 -38.70 34.32
CA GLU A 470 14.89 -37.60 34.34
C GLU A 470 14.18 -36.23 34.36
N TRP A 471 13.04 -36.11 33.67
CA TRP A 471 12.26 -34.87 33.66
C TRP A 471 11.56 -34.62 35.01
N LEU A 472 11.03 -35.66 35.64
CA LEU A 472 10.46 -35.55 36.99
C LEU A 472 11.54 -35.19 38.02
N ASN A 473 12.70 -35.84 37.96
CA ASN A 473 13.85 -35.49 38.81
C ASN A 473 14.29 -34.03 38.60
N ALA A 474 14.31 -33.55 37.35
CA ALA A 474 14.64 -32.15 37.05
C ALA A 474 13.65 -31.15 37.65
N ILE A 475 12.38 -31.54 37.83
CA ILE A 475 11.36 -30.72 38.51
C ILE A 475 11.57 -30.76 40.03
N GLU A 476 11.88 -31.94 40.59
CA GLU A 476 12.16 -32.11 42.02
C GLU A 476 13.45 -31.38 42.46
N GLU A 477 14.50 -31.39 41.63
CA GLU A 477 15.75 -30.65 41.86
C GLU A 477 15.57 -29.12 41.79
N HIS A 478 14.52 -28.67 41.10
CA HIS A 478 14.25 -27.25 40.86
C HIS A 478 12.79 -26.89 41.13
N PRO A 479 12.34 -26.97 42.40
CA PRO A 479 10.94 -26.74 42.76
C PRO A 479 10.46 -25.30 42.49
N SER A 480 11.38 -24.33 42.38
CA SER A 480 11.11 -22.93 42.00
C SER A 480 11.48 -22.59 40.54
N GLY A 481 11.92 -23.58 39.75
CA GLY A 481 12.35 -23.41 38.37
C GLY A 481 11.20 -23.09 37.42
N THR A 482 11.30 -21.99 36.66
CA THR A 482 10.29 -21.66 35.64
C THR A 482 10.34 -22.66 34.47
N ARG A 483 9.21 -22.85 33.77
CA ARG A 483 9.15 -23.65 32.52
C ARG A 483 10.26 -23.26 31.54
N THR A 484 10.51 -21.95 31.38
CA THR A 484 11.58 -21.41 30.52
C THR A 484 12.97 -21.81 31.00
N PHE A 485 13.22 -21.74 32.31
CA PHE A 485 14.48 -22.17 32.90
C PHE A 485 14.73 -23.67 32.70
N LEU A 486 13.74 -24.52 33.03
CA LEU A 486 13.84 -25.98 32.85
C LEU A 486 14.03 -26.35 31.38
N SER A 487 13.28 -25.74 30.46
CA SER A 487 13.41 -26.00 29.02
C SER A 487 14.79 -25.61 28.46
N ARG A 488 15.47 -24.63 29.06
CA ARG A 488 16.82 -24.21 28.64
C ARG A 488 17.91 -25.08 29.26
N LYS A 489 17.80 -25.37 30.56
CA LYS A 489 18.78 -26.16 31.30
C LYS A 489 18.77 -27.63 30.85
N TYR A 490 17.58 -28.21 30.65
CA TYR A 490 17.39 -29.59 30.20
C TYR A 490 16.89 -29.61 28.74
N HIS A 491 17.49 -28.77 27.89
CA HIS A 491 17.06 -28.55 26.50
C HIS A 491 16.93 -29.82 25.67
N TYR A 492 17.91 -30.73 25.78
CA TYR A 492 17.93 -31.98 25.01
C TYR A 492 16.73 -32.87 25.37
N LEU A 493 16.53 -33.08 26.67
CA LEU A 493 15.43 -33.84 27.26
C LEU A 493 14.07 -33.23 26.93
N TYR A 494 13.93 -31.91 27.16
CA TYR A 494 12.70 -31.16 26.88
C TYR A 494 12.30 -31.23 25.41
N ASN A 495 13.26 -31.07 24.48
CA ASN A 495 12.98 -31.12 23.05
C ASN A 495 12.59 -32.54 22.59
N HIS A 496 13.18 -33.58 23.18
CA HIS A 496 12.83 -34.97 22.86
C HIS A 496 11.41 -35.33 23.34
N LEU A 497 11.07 -35.03 24.60
CA LEU A 497 9.71 -35.20 25.12
C LEU A 497 8.69 -34.36 24.34
N ARG A 498 9.03 -33.12 23.98
CA ARG A 498 8.14 -32.26 23.17
C ARG A 498 7.92 -32.81 21.75
N ALA A 499 8.92 -33.44 21.15
CA ALA A 499 8.83 -33.95 19.79
C ALA A 499 8.04 -35.27 19.68
N TYR A 500 8.07 -36.10 20.72
CA TYR A 500 7.59 -37.48 20.64
C TYR A 500 6.59 -37.90 21.73
N ASP A 501 6.43 -37.13 22.81
CA ASP A 501 5.48 -37.40 23.91
C ASP A 501 4.89 -36.09 24.50
N VAL A 502 4.32 -35.28 23.62
CA VAL A 502 3.89 -33.90 23.94
C VAL A 502 2.77 -33.83 24.99
N GLU A 503 1.86 -34.81 25.00
CA GLU A 503 0.72 -34.81 25.93
C GLU A 503 1.17 -35.18 27.35
N TRP A 504 2.06 -36.17 27.51
CA TRP A 504 2.65 -36.48 28.80
C TRP A 504 3.47 -35.31 29.34
N LEU A 505 4.29 -34.68 28.48
CA LEU A 505 5.08 -33.52 28.88
C LEU A 505 4.17 -32.39 29.40
N LYS A 506 3.10 -32.04 28.68
CA LYS A 506 2.14 -31.01 29.10
C LYS A 506 1.52 -31.30 30.46
N ALA A 507 1.17 -32.56 30.74
CA ALA A 507 0.58 -33.00 32.00
C ALA A 507 1.56 -32.88 33.19
N HIS A 508 2.87 -33.01 32.93
CA HIS A 508 3.93 -32.97 33.94
C HIS A 508 4.80 -31.71 33.83
N LEU A 509 4.29 -30.62 33.26
CA LEU A 509 4.92 -29.31 33.37
C LEU A 509 4.60 -28.69 34.74
N PRO A 510 5.55 -28.00 35.39
CA PRO A 510 5.24 -27.18 36.56
C PRO A 510 4.08 -26.22 36.25
N PRO A 511 3.26 -25.86 37.25
CA PRO A 511 2.14 -24.96 37.04
C PRO A 511 2.62 -23.69 36.30
N PRO A 512 1.85 -23.20 35.32
CA PRO A 512 2.19 -21.93 34.68
C PRO A 512 2.29 -20.89 35.81
N ASN A 513 3.40 -20.16 35.87
CA ASN A 513 3.50 -19.06 36.82
C ASN A 513 2.27 -18.15 36.63
N ALA A 514 1.42 -18.07 37.65
CA ALA A 514 0.34 -17.09 37.72
C ALA A 514 0.87 -15.67 37.96
N TYR A 515 2.20 -15.47 37.89
CA TYR A 515 2.83 -14.19 38.09
C TYR A 515 3.17 -13.50 36.77
N ARG A 516 2.36 -12.47 36.50
CA ARG A 516 2.51 -11.36 35.53
C ARG A 516 2.42 -11.73 34.05
N ARG A 517 1.18 -11.69 33.56
CA ARG A 517 0.88 -10.95 32.32
C ARG A 517 1.18 -9.45 32.52
N VAL A 518 2.45 -9.09 32.72
CA VAL A 518 2.92 -7.80 32.24
C VAL A 518 3.24 -8.06 30.79
N GLY A 519 2.20 -7.98 29.96
CA GLY A 519 2.38 -7.87 28.54
C GLY A 519 3.36 -6.74 28.28
N SER A 520 4.16 -6.90 27.24
CA SER A 520 5.05 -5.90 26.68
C SER A 520 4.28 -4.69 26.10
N ALA A 521 3.38 -4.09 26.87
CA ALA A 521 3.17 -2.66 26.75
C ALA A 521 4.43 -2.05 27.35
N ARG A 522 5.32 -1.52 26.51
CA ARG A 522 6.22 -0.45 26.95
C ARG A 522 5.36 0.48 27.79
N SER A 523 5.63 0.55 29.10
CA SER A 523 5.00 1.54 29.97
C SER A 523 5.23 2.87 29.27
N VAL A 524 4.16 3.43 28.71
CA VAL A 524 4.23 4.76 28.12
C VAL A 524 4.43 5.67 29.31
N ASP A 525 5.62 6.25 29.41
CA ASP A 525 5.88 7.31 30.37
C ASP A 525 4.98 8.50 30.00
N TRP A 526 3.79 8.52 30.61
CA TRP A 526 2.78 9.53 30.37
C TRP A 526 3.26 10.89 30.85
N SER A 527 4.10 10.97 31.87
CA SER A 527 4.63 12.21 32.41
C SER A 527 5.60 12.88 31.43
N SER A 528 6.58 12.12 30.92
CA SER A 528 7.50 12.63 29.89
C SER A 528 6.76 13.00 28.60
N ARG A 529 5.83 12.13 28.15
CA ARG A 529 5.02 12.38 26.96
C ARG A 529 4.10 13.59 27.09
N ASP A 530 3.54 13.82 28.27
CA ASP A 530 2.69 14.97 28.54
C ASP A 530 3.48 16.29 28.51
N ALA A 531 4.70 16.31 29.04
CA ALA A 531 5.58 17.47 28.97
C ALA A 531 5.98 17.80 27.52
N GLU A 532 6.42 16.79 26.74
CA GLU A 532 6.77 16.96 25.33
C GLU A 532 5.58 17.46 24.50
N LEU A 533 4.42 16.84 24.70
CA LEU A 533 3.23 17.15 23.92
C LEU A 533 2.65 18.52 24.28
N ALA A 534 2.75 18.96 25.55
CA ALA A 534 2.37 20.31 25.96
C ALA A 534 3.23 21.39 25.27
N ILE A 535 4.52 21.13 25.04
CA ILE A 535 5.39 22.03 24.26
C ILE A 535 4.98 22.02 22.79
N ALA A 536 4.82 20.82 22.21
CA ALA A 536 4.44 20.66 20.81
C ALA A 536 3.08 21.31 20.48
N VAL A 537 2.09 21.22 21.38
CA VAL A 537 0.79 21.90 21.26
C VAL A 537 0.95 23.41 21.15
N ARG A 538 1.81 24.03 21.98
CA ARG A 538 2.04 25.48 21.94
C ARG A 538 2.75 25.91 20.66
N LEU A 539 3.73 25.13 20.19
CA LEU A 539 4.45 25.40 18.95
C LEU A 539 3.53 25.24 17.73
N SER A 540 2.72 24.19 17.70
CA SER A 540 1.71 23.95 16.66
C SER A 540 0.69 25.09 16.59
N ALA A 541 0.19 25.54 17.74
CA ALA A 541 -0.72 26.69 17.78
C ALA A 541 -0.09 27.97 17.21
N ARG A 542 1.21 28.24 17.47
CA ARG A 542 1.93 29.36 16.86
C ARG A 542 2.08 29.18 15.34
N SER A 543 2.47 27.99 14.90
CA SER A 543 2.60 27.62 13.47
C SER A 543 1.30 27.84 12.69
N ILE A 544 0.17 27.39 13.25
CA ILE A 544 -1.17 27.59 12.66
C ILE A 544 -1.51 29.09 12.60
N LYS A 545 -1.15 29.87 13.62
CA LYS A 545 -1.36 31.33 13.63
C LYS A 545 -0.47 32.07 12.63
N SER A 546 0.72 31.57 12.33
CA SER A 546 1.68 32.17 11.39
C SER A 546 1.52 31.70 9.93
N THR A 547 0.47 30.93 9.63
CA THR A 547 0.21 30.47 8.25
C THR A 547 -0.11 31.67 7.35
N LEU A 548 0.60 31.77 6.22
CA LEU A 548 0.41 32.83 5.22
C LEU A 548 -0.98 32.76 4.59
N GLY A 549 -1.61 33.92 4.40
CA GLY A 549 -2.94 34.05 3.81
C GLY A 549 -4.07 34.15 4.84
N HIS A 550 -5.25 33.64 4.50
CA HIS A 550 -6.45 33.78 5.33
C HIS A 550 -6.32 32.99 6.66
N PRO A 551 -6.64 33.60 7.83
CA PRO A 551 -6.50 32.96 9.13
C PRO A 551 -7.23 31.62 9.26
N VAL A 552 -6.55 30.64 9.87
CA VAL A 552 -7.11 29.32 10.22
C VAL A 552 -7.31 29.23 11.72
N ARG A 553 -8.49 28.80 12.19
CA ARG A 553 -8.79 28.71 13.62
C ARG A 553 -7.93 27.65 14.30
N VAL A 554 -7.29 28.03 15.41
CA VAL A 554 -6.60 27.08 16.27
C VAL A 554 -7.63 26.30 17.07
N THR A 555 -7.89 25.07 16.65
CA THR A 555 -8.77 24.13 17.35
C THR A 555 -7.97 22.92 17.81
N ARG A 556 -8.48 22.19 18.82
CA ARG A 556 -7.89 20.88 19.23
C ARG A 556 -7.71 19.95 18.03
N GLY A 557 -8.68 19.95 17.11
CA GLY A 557 -8.63 19.16 15.88
C GLY A 557 -7.56 19.65 14.89
N ALA A 558 -7.37 20.97 14.75
CA ALA A 558 -6.32 21.53 13.90
C ALA A 558 -4.92 21.19 14.43
N ILE A 559 -4.69 21.38 15.74
CA ILE A 559 -3.44 21.03 16.41
C ILE A 559 -3.17 19.52 16.31
N GLY A 560 -4.19 18.68 16.54
CA GLY A 560 -4.04 17.22 16.44
C GLY A 560 -3.68 16.74 15.03
N ARG A 561 -4.15 17.42 13.98
CA ARG A 561 -3.78 17.13 12.58
C ARG A 561 -2.37 17.62 12.25
N ASP A 562 -2.03 18.84 12.66
CA ASP A 562 -0.70 19.43 12.47
C ASP A 562 0.41 18.58 13.11
N LEU A 563 0.15 18.03 14.30
CA LEU A 563 1.09 17.16 15.01
C LEU A 563 1.07 15.68 14.58
N ASP A 564 0.14 15.26 13.73
CA ASP A 564 -0.14 13.84 13.43
C ASP A 564 -0.40 12.98 14.69
N ARG A 565 -1.07 13.59 15.69
CA ARG A 565 -1.38 12.98 17.00
C ARG A 565 -2.85 13.09 17.40
N LYS A 566 -3.75 13.35 16.44
CA LYS A 566 -5.19 13.50 16.71
C LYS A 566 -5.79 12.36 17.55
N PRO A 567 -5.52 11.06 17.29
CA PRO A 567 -6.06 9.98 18.11
C PRO A 567 -5.56 10.04 19.57
N LEU A 568 -4.33 10.52 19.80
CA LEU A 568 -3.76 10.64 21.13
C LEU A 568 -4.49 11.72 21.95
N LEU A 569 -4.77 12.87 21.33
CA LEU A 569 -5.52 13.98 21.94
C LEU A 569 -7.00 13.68 22.11
N ASP A 570 -7.59 12.80 21.31
CA ASP A 570 -9.00 12.43 21.44
C ASP A 570 -9.21 11.31 22.47
N GLN A 571 -8.34 10.30 22.51
CA GLN A 571 -8.54 9.09 23.32
C GLN A 571 -7.84 9.14 24.69
N TYR A 572 -6.73 9.87 24.81
CA TYR A 572 -5.85 9.79 25.98
C TYR A 572 -5.61 11.12 26.69
N LEU A 573 -6.37 12.17 26.37
CA LEU A 573 -6.20 13.50 26.99
C LEU A 573 -6.36 13.49 28.51
N HIS A 574 -7.19 12.60 29.04
CA HIS A 574 -7.36 12.39 30.49
C HIS A 574 -6.08 11.92 31.19
N LYS A 575 -5.09 11.41 30.44
CA LYS A 575 -3.76 11.01 30.95
C LYS A 575 -2.68 12.07 30.73
N LEU A 576 -3.05 13.24 30.20
CA LEU A 576 -2.14 14.27 29.72
C LEU A 576 -2.52 15.66 30.29
N PRO A 577 -2.42 15.89 31.62
CA PRO A 577 -2.88 17.12 32.26
C PRO A 577 -2.17 18.40 31.80
N LEU A 578 -0.85 18.36 31.54
CA LEU A 578 -0.08 19.51 31.03
C LEU A 578 -0.50 19.85 29.60
N THR A 579 -0.73 18.83 28.77
CA THR A 579 -1.22 19.00 27.40
C THR A 579 -2.65 19.53 27.40
N ALA A 580 -3.51 19.05 28.30
CA ALA A 580 -4.87 19.58 28.45
C ALA A 580 -4.85 21.06 28.85
N LYS A 581 -3.98 21.44 29.80
CA LYS A 581 -3.76 22.85 30.16
C LYS A 581 -3.22 23.68 28.99
N ALA A 582 -2.26 23.15 28.23
CA ALA A 582 -1.72 23.82 27.06
C ALA A 582 -2.79 24.02 25.97
N LEU A 583 -3.63 23.02 25.72
CA LEU A 583 -4.75 23.12 24.77
C LEU A 583 -5.76 24.17 25.20
N ALA A 584 -6.14 24.21 26.48
CA ALA A 584 -7.05 25.23 27.01
C ALA A 584 -6.50 26.66 26.86
N GLN A 585 -5.18 26.83 26.85
CA GLN A 585 -4.53 28.14 26.67
C GLN A 585 -4.44 28.60 25.21
N VAL A 586 -4.43 27.67 24.25
CA VAL A 586 -4.12 28.01 22.84
C VAL A 586 -5.26 27.80 21.87
N VAL A 587 -6.27 26.99 22.24
CA VAL A 587 -7.45 26.76 21.42
C VAL A 587 -8.32 28.01 21.45
N GLU A 588 -8.58 28.57 20.27
CA GLU A 588 -9.37 29.78 20.13
C GLU A 588 -10.86 29.48 20.29
N THR A 589 -11.58 30.36 20.99
CA THR A 589 -13.04 30.44 20.94
C THR A 589 -13.51 30.91 19.56
N TYR A 590 -14.83 30.91 19.33
CA TYR A 590 -15.36 31.43 18.06
C TYR A 590 -15.14 32.95 17.97
N GLU A 591 -15.24 33.64 19.10
CA GLU A 591 -15.09 35.08 19.28
C GLU A 591 -13.64 35.51 19.10
N GLU A 592 -12.68 34.85 19.77
CA GLU A 592 -11.25 35.14 19.62
C GLU A 592 -10.77 34.96 18.19
N PHE A 593 -11.26 33.90 17.53
CA PHE A 593 -10.94 33.66 16.12
C PHE A 593 -11.56 34.72 15.20
N ALA A 594 -12.79 35.17 15.48
CA ALA A 594 -13.42 36.25 14.73
C ALA A 594 -12.65 37.57 14.86
N ILE A 595 -12.21 37.91 16.07
CA ILE A 595 -11.38 39.10 16.35
C ILE A 595 -10.07 39.03 15.55
N ARG A 596 -9.39 37.88 15.55
CA ARG A 596 -8.14 37.71 14.77
C ARG A 596 -8.37 37.86 13.26
N ARG A 597 -9.52 37.42 12.74
CA ARG A 597 -9.88 37.62 11.32
C ARG A 597 -10.16 39.07 10.99
N ILE A 598 -10.76 39.83 11.91
CA ILE A 598 -10.95 41.27 11.76
C ILE A 598 -9.59 41.97 11.70
N GLN A 599 -8.68 41.64 12.63
CA GLN A 599 -7.33 42.20 12.65
C GLN A 599 -6.55 41.89 11.36
N TRP A 600 -6.63 40.65 10.88
CA TRP A 600 -6.05 40.25 9.61
C TRP A 600 -6.66 41.02 8.43
N ALA A 601 -7.98 41.15 8.36
CA ALA A 601 -8.64 41.89 7.29
C ALA A 601 -8.25 43.38 7.30
N ALA A 602 -8.15 43.99 8.49
CA ALA A 602 -7.67 45.35 8.65
C ALA A 602 -6.20 45.51 8.21
N GLU A 603 -5.32 44.57 8.54
CA GLU A 603 -3.93 44.58 8.06
C GLU A 603 -3.87 44.49 6.53
N CYS A 604 -4.69 43.64 5.89
CA CYS A 604 -4.77 43.58 4.43
C CYS A 604 -5.19 44.93 3.83
N PHE A 605 -6.23 45.57 4.38
CA PHE A 605 -6.65 46.90 3.93
C PHE A 605 -5.58 47.98 4.13
N ARG A 606 -4.79 47.90 5.21
CA ARG A 606 -3.62 48.78 5.42
C ARG A 606 -2.55 48.58 4.36
N GLN A 607 -2.22 47.32 4.03
CA GLN A 607 -1.24 47.01 2.98
C GLN A 607 -1.72 47.41 1.59
N GLU A 608 -3.04 47.40 1.36
CA GLU A 608 -3.69 47.82 0.12
C GLU A 608 -3.90 49.35 0.06
N ASN A 609 -3.62 50.11 1.12
CA ASN A 609 -3.91 51.55 1.27
C ASN A 609 -5.39 51.91 1.03
N ILE A 610 -6.32 51.08 1.50
CA ILE A 610 -7.77 51.29 1.35
C ILE A 610 -8.40 51.51 2.73
N HIS A 611 -9.25 52.53 2.87
CA HIS A 611 -10.10 52.74 4.05
C HIS A 611 -11.39 51.92 3.91
N PRO A 612 -11.58 50.84 4.69
CA PRO A 612 -12.73 49.97 4.50
C PRO A 612 -13.97 50.50 5.21
N THR A 613 -15.14 50.35 4.58
CA THR A 613 -16.43 50.44 5.28
C THR A 613 -16.64 49.24 6.20
N ARG A 614 -17.56 49.36 7.17
CA ARG A 614 -17.93 48.25 8.07
C ARG A 614 -18.29 46.97 7.30
N SER A 615 -19.05 47.09 6.22
CA SER A 615 -19.45 45.95 5.39
C SER A 615 -18.26 45.29 4.69
N GLN A 616 -17.33 46.08 4.12
CA GLN A 616 -16.13 45.58 3.46
C GLN A 616 -15.20 44.84 4.44
N LEU A 617 -15.00 45.38 5.64
CA LEU A 617 -14.19 44.75 6.69
C LEU A 617 -14.79 43.41 7.14
N VAL A 618 -16.09 43.37 7.40
CA VAL A 618 -16.82 42.15 7.80
C VAL A 618 -16.81 41.09 6.70
N CYS A 619 -16.95 41.51 5.43
CA CYS A 619 -16.93 40.63 4.27
C CYS A 619 -15.53 40.03 4.03
N ARG A 620 -14.47 40.85 4.09
CA ARG A 620 -13.08 40.36 3.92
C ARG A 620 -12.67 39.43 5.05
N ALA A 621 -13.07 39.74 6.29
CA ALA A 621 -12.96 38.84 7.43
C ALA A 621 -13.91 37.61 7.36
N SER A 622 -14.68 37.45 6.27
CA SER A 622 -15.71 36.44 6.01
C SER A 622 -16.48 35.98 7.25
N MET A 623 -17.06 36.97 7.95
CA MET A 623 -17.83 36.77 9.16
C MET A 623 -19.32 36.54 8.85
N LYS A 624 -19.94 35.62 9.60
CA LYS A 624 -21.39 35.40 9.55
C LYS A 624 -22.12 36.47 10.38
N PRO A 625 -23.33 36.92 9.99
CA PRO A 625 -24.08 37.97 10.71
C PRO A 625 -24.25 37.70 12.20
N LYS A 626 -24.54 36.46 12.57
CA LYS A 626 -24.72 36.03 13.97
C LYS A 626 -23.47 36.21 14.84
N ILE A 627 -22.27 36.02 14.27
CA ILE A 627 -21.00 36.16 15.00
C ILE A 627 -20.57 37.63 15.04
N ALA A 628 -20.82 38.38 13.96
CA ALA A 628 -20.58 39.82 13.92
C ALA A 628 -21.46 40.62 14.90
N ALA A 629 -22.57 40.03 15.36
CA ALA A 629 -23.46 40.61 16.38
C ALA A 629 -23.00 40.36 17.83
N ALA A 630 -21.97 39.56 18.07
CA ALA A 630 -21.46 39.32 19.42
C ALA A 630 -20.74 40.58 19.95
N SER A 631 -21.00 40.97 21.20
CA SER A 631 -20.56 42.25 21.78
C SER A 631 -19.04 42.47 21.67
N LEU A 632 -18.23 41.45 21.96
CA LEU A 632 -16.76 41.53 21.85
C LEU A 632 -16.29 41.68 20.40
N VAL A 633 -17.01 41.09 19.44
CA VAL A 633 -16.67 41.16 18.01
C VAL A 633 -17.08 42.52 17.44
N GLN A 634 -18.19 43.10 17.89
CA GLN A 634 -18.60 44.47 17.52
C GLN A 634 -17.57 45.51 17.97
N VAL A 635 -17.12 45.43 19.23
CA VAL A 635 -16.05 46.29 19.74
C VAL A 635 -14.79 46.15 18.89
N ALA A 636 -14.40 44.92 18.50
CA ALA A 636 -13.25 44.71 17.64
C ALA A 636 -13.41 45.26 16.22
N ILE A 637 -14.61 45.19 15.63
CA ILE A 637 -14.92 45.81 14.33
C ILE A 637 -14.78 47.33 14.43
N GLU A 638 -15.36 47.94 15.47
CA GLU A 638 -15.32 49.40 15.67
C GLU A 638 -13.91 49.90 15.95
N THR A 639 -13.17 49.18 16.80
CA THR A 639 -11.74 49.48 17.07
C THR A 639 -10.90 49.39 15.80
N ALA A 640 -11.15 48.37 14.96
CA ALA A 640 -10.43 48.21 13.70
C ALA A 640 -10.76 49.34 12.72
N LEU A 641 -12.03 49.75 12.59
CA LEU A 641 -12.44 50.86 11.73
C LEU A 641 -11.86 52.21 12.20
N ALA A 642 -11.94 52.50 13.50
CA ALA A 642 -11.39 53.71 14.09
C ALA A 642 -9.86 53.84 13.91
N SER A 643 -9.15 52.72 13.76
CA SER A 643 -7.70 52.73 13.47
C SER A 643 -7.35 53.27 12.07
N PHE A 644 -8.33 53.41 11.18
CA PHE A 644 -8.18 54.04 9.87
C PHE A 644 -8.65 55.50 9.87
N ASP A 645 -9.27 55.98 10.95
CA ASP A 645 -9.70 57.36 11.06
C ASP A 645 -8.52 58.23 11.52
N PRO A 646 -8.21 59.34 10.82
CA PRO A 646 -7.19 60.27 11.27
C PRO A 646 -7.71 61.05 12.48
N ILE A 647 -7.42 60.61 13.72
CA ILE A 647 -7.76 61.39 14.91
C ILE A 647 -6.65 62.41 15.20
N ASN A 648 -6.96 63.68 14.97
CA ASN A 648 -6.40 64.88 15.63
C ASN A 648 -4.88 64.92 15.85
N VAL A 649 -4.11 65.21 14.79
CA VAL A 649 -2.89 66.01 14.93
C VAL A 649 -3.32 67.48 14.85
N GLY A 650 -3.75 68.05 15.97
CA GLY A 650 -4.17 69.46 16.00
C GLY A 650 -5.12 69.80 17.14
N LYS A 651 -4.70 69.60 18.39
CA LYS A 651 -5.17 70.34 19.58
C LYS A 651 -4.43 69.89 20.85
N THR A 652 -3.11 70.14 20.89
CA THR A 652 -2.31 70.21 22.12
C THR A 652 -1.07 71.08 21.87
N GLU A 653 -1.27 72.34 21.47
CA GLU A 653 -0.22 73.38 21.55
C GLU A 653 -0.68 74.68 22.25
N GLU A 654 -1.91 74.71 22.80
CA GLU A 654 -2.38 75.85 23.61
C GLU A 654 -3.01 75.36 24.92
N ALA A 655 -2.19 74.77 25.80
CA ALA A 655 -2.50 74.66 27.24
C ALA A 655 -1.25 74.21 28.03
N PHE A 656 -0.13 74.92 27.88
CA PHE A 656 0.93 75.07 28.89
C PHE A 656 1.78 76.29 28.51
N LYS A 657 1.16 77.46 28.68
CA LYS A 657 1.80 78.66 29.22
C LYS A 657 1.19 78.90 30.60
#